data_AF-A0A935JQ94-F1
#
_entry.id   AF-A0A935JQ94-F1
#
_cell.length_a   1.000
_cell.length_b   1.000
_cell.length_c   1.000
_cell.angle_alpha   90.00
_cell.angle_beta   90.00
_cell.angle_gamma   90.00
#
_symmetry.space_group_name_H-M   'P 1'
#
loop_
_entity.id
_entity.type
_entity.pdbx_description
1 polymer ?
#
loop_
_entity_poly.entity_id
_entity_poly.type
_entity_poly.pdbx_seq_one_letter_code
_entity_poly.pdbx_strand_id
1 'polypeptide(L)'
;MNPKIAVFFCLLSISLNAQVVKLDSSNLPICIIDTRGKVIANEPKILAHMKIIDNGPGKINKVKDTKYNYNNFIAIEIRGNSSQFYPQKQYGIELRDSLTGSDLDAGLMGMPAEEDWVLYAPYNDISMLRNVLTYNLWNAMGHWGPRTRFCELLINNEYVGIYILTESIKRGPDRVAIAKLNPEDTIGLELTGGYIMKIDKNSNGADLGFVSKVKSTTNLDINWLHHYPDSNDIKPKQRKYIQNFIDTVELLIASPGFSDPVKGYKKYISVNSFIDYFLITEFSRNIDAYKASSFFYKEKLEADGSKGMLKAGPVWDYNFAFGNASFCSGAQTTGWMYDGCVPATIPTPILWRRLLGDTNYANAVKCRYLELRKTLLDTGNLFQYLNRYAFDTLDVAQKRHFTKWKILGTNPGGFNAYIASSYLDEMNRLKNWIRNRLNWMDANLPGRCIPAPVIVKLELPLDPECFQGVRPVMQKAQPFNIAPFNYQGTEKLTTIPPNIIRWVLIELRDAKDSTKIIDRRAALLRMDSVLVDTNLNVGVLFPKAIDKQQYFVMVRYDSMAFLLSKEPVAVPNDNDYNLNRSHRLNGILNSSPLIYTTNWMGFDTLKVCQGESLYLSDSNFVKLGYSFEEQIVSADGINLSITKPHEILFNTDSAGVYQVSMFLNCKEHSIIKSRFVVVVFENPTARIMGPSAFCLGDTITLQSELFNSYQWSTGETSQSIRVSKAGHFQLMVSDANGCSATAEKEIIQHPEIKGKIIAVPASAPTKCKLYFQPDDLLANYSYLWSTGEQTDTIETNELNIHLTIMDTNQCKTTITFICNPVANEDESVEPLQVSPNPNKGSFKIYSPNSIDKLTIFSVNGIRIYALNTNVQTEPIHQININNLAPGIYLGRAVIDNKNISFRIVVE
;
A
#
# COMPACT_ATOMS: atom_id res chain seq x y z
N MET A 1 -10.85 44.49 78.88
CA MET A 1 -12.24 43.98 78.85
C MET A 1 -12.26 42.63 78.15
N ASN A 2 -12.67 41.61 78.90
CA ASN A 2 -13.08 40.24 78.52
C ASN A 2 -14.27 40.22 77.52
N PRO A 3 -14.78 39.06 77.05
CA PRO A 3 -14.16 37.79 76.62
C PRO A 3 -14.89 37.20 75.36
N LYS A 4 -14.54 35.99 74.89
CA LYS A 4 -15.48 34.91 74.42
C LYS A 4 -14.70 33.73 73.82
N ILE A 5 -14.61 32.61 74.55
CA ILE A 5 -15.48 31.41 74.50
C ILE A 5 -15.13 30.47 73.34
N ALA A 6 -14.64 29.28 73.74
CA ALA A 6 -14.31 28.14 72.91
C ALA A 6 -15.55 27.50 72.27
N VAL A 7 -15.39 27.01 71.04
CA VAL A 7 -16.23 25.96 70.45
C VAL A 7 -15.32 24.80 70.07
N PHE A 8 -15.52 23.68 70.76
CA PHE A 8 -14.94 22.38 70.44
C PHE A 8 -15.46 21.94 69.06
N PHE A 9 -14.59 21.85 68.05
CA PHE A 9 -14.84 21.00 66.89
C PHE A 9 -14.01 19.73 67.05
N CYS A 10 -14.73 18.66 67.37
CA CYS A 10 -14.26 17.30 67.32
C CYS A 10 -13.92 16.99 65.85
N LEU A 11 -12.65 17.15 65.48
CA LEU A 11 -12.13 16.61 64.22
C LEU A 11 -12.06 15.10 64.39
N LEU A 12 -13.15 14.43 64.01
CA LEU A 12 -13.11 13.03 63.61
C LEU A 12 -11.93 12.89 62.63
N SER A 13 -10.86 12.26 63.09
CA SER A 13 -9.82 11.73 62.23
C SER A 13 -10.46 10.64 61.39
N ILE A 14 -11.07 11.03 60.27
CA ILE A 14 -11.29 10.12 59.15
C ILE A 14 -9.88 9.78 58.69
N SER A 15 -9.34 8.69 59.23
CA SER A 15 -8.28 7.93 58.60
C SER A 15 -8.80 7.56 57.21
N LEU A 16 -8.47 8.41 56.23
CA LEU A 16 -8.47 8.03 54.82
C LEU A 16 -7.56 6.81 54.75
N ASN A 17 -8.18 5.62 54.77
CA ASN A 17 -7.51 4.38 54.45
C ASN A 17 -6.78 4.60 53.13
N ALA A 18 -5.46 4.76 53.19
CA ALA A 18 -4.62 4.73 52.01
C ALA A 18 -4.89 3.38 51.38
N GLN A 19 -5.57 3.37 50.23
CA GLN A 19 -5.87 2.14 49.51
C GLN A 19 -4.54 1.46 49.19
N VAL A 20 -4.21 0.41 49.94
CA VAL A 20 -2.98 -0.36 49.75
C VAL A 20 -3.09 -1.00 48.37
N VAL A 21 -2.31 -0.50 47.42
CA VAL A 21 -2.23 -1.11 46.09
C VAL A 21 -1.50 -2.43 46.23
N LYS A 22 -2.22 -3.53 46.00
CA LYS A 22 -1.69 -4.88 46.10
C LYS A 22 -1.25 -5.37 44.72
N LEU A 23 -0.09 -6.01 44.65
CA LEU A 23 0.38 -6.74 43.48
C LEU A 23 0.28 -8.24 43.77
N ASP A 24 -0.59 -8.94 43.05
CA ASP A 24 -0.67 -10.41 43.10
C ASP A 24 0.00 -11.06 41.88
N SER A 25 -0.17 -10.45 40.70
CA SER A 25 0.44 -10.90 39.45
C SER A 25 0.61 -9.75 38.44
N SER A 26 1.49 -9.95 37.47
CA SER A 26 1.80 -9.01 36.41
C SER A 26 2.22 -9.69 35.12
N ASN A 27 1.96 -9.06 33.97
CA ASN A 27 2.58 -9.42 32.70
C ASN A 27 4.04 -8.89 32.60
N LEU A 28 4.44 -7.98 33.48
CA LEU A 28 5.83 -7.54 33.63
C LEU A 28 6.58 -8.44 34.62
N PRO A 29 7.91 -8.56 34.50
CA PRO A 29 8.74 -9.09 35.58
C PRO A 29 8.45 -8.41 36.92
N ILE A 30 8.54 -9.18 38.00
CA ILE A 30 8.32 -8.68 39.37
C ILE A 30 9.66 -8.70 40.12
N CYS A 31 10.12 -7.52 40.54
CA CYS A 31 11.28 -7.37 41.40
C CYS A 31 10.80 -7.27 42.85
N ILE A 32 11.41 -8.06 43.74
CA ILE A 32 11.08 -8.09 45.17
C ILE A 32 12.37 -7.83 45.94
N ILE A 33 12.41 -6.76 46.73
CA ILE A 33 13.55 -6.37 47.54
C ILE A 33 13.15 -6.42 49.02
N ASP A 34 13.94 -7.14 49.80
CA ASP A 34 13.83 -7.19 51.27
C ASP A 34 15.05 -6.49 51.88
N THR A 35 14.82 -5.35 52.52
CA THR A 35 15.86 -4.57 53.20
C THR A 35 16.00 -4.95 54.68
N ARG A 36 15.20 -5.92 55.16
CA ARG A 36 15.09 -6.31 56.57
C ARG A 36 14.80 -5.13 57.49
N GLY A 37 13.95 -4.21 57.03
CA GLY A 37 13.56 -3.00 57.74
C GLY A 37 14.61 -1.87 57.75
N LYS A 38 15.76 -2.03 57.08
CA LYS A 38 16.74 -0.95 56.94
C LYS A 38 16.26 0.10 55.94
N VAL A 39 16.51 1.37 56.27
CA VAL A 39 16.24 2.51 55.40
C VAL A 39 17.30 2.57 54.31
N ILE A 40 16.88 2.70 53.06
CA ILE A 40 17.78 2.90 51.91
C ILE A 40 18.19 4.38 51.90
N ALA A 41 19.48 4.66 52.15
CA ALA A 41 20.06 6.01 52.08
C ALA A 41 20.65 6.31 50.69
N ASN A 42 21.08 7.55 50.45
CA ASN A 42 21.82 7.93 49.23
C ASN A 42 23.23 7.33 49.20
N GLU A 43 23.93 7.39 50.33
CA GLU A 43 25.20 6.75 50.59
C GLU A 43 25.29 6.61 52.13
N PRO A 44 25.81 5.50 52.69
CA PRO A 44 26.31 4.33 52.00
C PRO A 44 25.22 3.37 51.52
N LYS A 45 25.56 2.54 50.52
CA LYS A 45 24.74 1.38 50.13
C LYS A 45 24.47 0.47 51.33
N ILE A 46 23.26 -0.08 51.41
CA ILE A 46 22.90 -1.11 52.40
C ILE A 46 22.76 -2.48 51.75
N LEU A 47 23.09 -3.53 52.49
CA LEU A 47 22.82 -4.90 52.05
C LEU A 47 21.32 -5.19 52.10
N ALA A 48 20.77 -5.68 50.99
CA ALA A 48 19.40 -6.15 50.85
C ALA A 48 19.37 -7.47 50.05
N HIS A 49 18.24 -8.15 50.03
CA HIS A 49 18.06 -9.37 49.25
C HIS A 49 17.06 -9.14 48.12
N MET A 50 17.41 -9.48 46.89
CA MET A 50 16.58 -9.26 45.71
C MET A 50 16.19 -10.58 45.03
N LYS A 51 14.90 -10.66 44.68
CA LYS A 51 14.32 -11.73 43.85
C LYS A 51 13.71 -11.11 42.61
N ILE A 52 13.94 -11.73 41.45
CA ILE A 52 13.29 -11.36 40.19
C ILE A 52 12.51 -12.56 39.68
N ILE A 53 11.20 -12.37 39.52
CA ILE A 53 10.30 -13.34 38.90
C ILE A 53 10.08 -12.90 37.46
N ASP A 54 10.56 -13.71 36.52
CA ASP A 54 10.38 -13.53 35.08
C ASP A 54 10.19 -14.89 34.41
N ASN A 55 8.94 -15.23 34.12
CA ASN A 55 8.52 -16.46 33.46
C ASN A 55 8.74 -16.41 31.93
N GLY A 56 9.20 -15.28 31.40
CA GLY A 56 9.48 -15.05 29.99
C GLY A 56 8.33 -14.37 29.23
N PRO A 57 8.57 -13.99 27.97
CA PRO A 57 7.63 -13.21 27.16
C PRO A 57 6.24 -13.85 27.05
N GLY A 58 5.19 -13.04 27.23
CA GLY A 58 3.79 -13.45 27.10
C GLY A 58 3.25 -14.29 28.28
N LYS A 59 4.07 -14.61 29.28
CA LYS A 59 3.62 -15.33 30.48
C LYS A 59 3.37 -14.37 31.64
N ILE A 60 2.38 -14.71 32.47
CA ILE A 60 2.08 -13.98 33.70
C ILE A 60 3.06 -14.40 34.79
N ASN A 61 3.59 -13.41 35.52
CA ASN A 61 4.40 -13.55 36.72
C ASN A 61 3.49 -13.40 37.94
N LYS A 62 3.62 -14.28 38.94
CA LYS A 62 2.87 -14.18 40.20
C LYS A 62 3.84 -13.96 41.34
N VAL A 63 3.46 -13.13 42.32
CA VAL A 63 4.32 -12.84 43.49
C VAL A 63 4.67 -14.12 44.29
N LYS A 64 3.83 -15.16 44.18
CA LYS A 64 4.03 -16.46 44.84
C LYS A 64 4.85 -17.46 44.03
N ASP A 65 5.29 -17.11 42.81
CA ASP A 65 6.13 -18.02 42.02
C ASP A 65 7.47 -18.26 42.72
N THR A 66 7.95 -19.50 42.67
CA THR A 66 9.17 -19.94 43.39
C THR A 66 10.38 -20.10 42.47
N LYS A 67 10.20 -19.94 41.16
CA LYS A 67 11.28 -19.91 40.18
C LYS A 67 11.69 -18.46 39.93
N TYR A 68 12.97 -18.17 40.11
CA TYR A 68 13.50 -16.83 39.97
C TYR A 68 14.50 -16.75 38.81
N ASN A 69 14.45 -15.65 38.07
CA ASN A 69 15.52 -15.26 37.15
C ASN A 69 16.77 -14.80 37.93
N TYR A 70 16.57 -14.15 39.08
CA TYR A 70 17.63 -13.76 40.01
C TYR A 70 17.16 -13.92 41.46
N ASN A 71 18.02 -14.41 42.34
CA ASN A 71 17.71 -14.64 43.75
C ASN A 71 19.03 -14.61 44.55
N ASN A 72 19.49 -13.42 44.91
CA ASN A 72 20.73 -13.24 45.67
C ASN A 72 20.74 -11.89 46.41
N PHE A 73 21.81 -11.62 47.16
CA PHE A 73 22.02 -10.33 47.79
C PHE A 73 22.34 -9.23 46.77
N ILE A 74 22.03 -8.00 47.18
CA ILE A 74 22.41 -6.77 46.50
C ILE A 74 22.88 -5.75 47.53
N ALA A 75 23.75 -4.82 47.13
CA ALA A 75 23.93 -3.55 47.82
C ALA A 75 23.03 -2.51 47.11
N ILE A 76 22.21 -1.77 47.87
CA ILE A 76 21.23 -0.83 47.33
C ILE A 76 21.34 0.55 47.99
N GLU A 77 21.18 1.59 47.17
CA GLU A 77 21.12 2.99 47.59
C GLU A 77 20.10 3.79 46.77
N ILE A 78 19.67 4.93 47.29
CA ILE A 78 18.99 5.95 46.50
C ILE A 78 20.03 6.57 45.55
N ARG A 79 19.65 6.78 44.29
CA ARG A 79 20.54 7.41 43.30
C ARG A 79 19.97 8.65 42.63
N GLY A 80 20.82 9.37 41.91
CA GLY A 80 20.49 10.55 41.12
C GLY A 80 20.87 11.83 41.84
N ASN A 81 20.31 12.96 41.44
CA ASN A 81 20.56 14.25 42.11
C ASN A 81 19.23 14.93 42.44
N SER A 82 18.59 15.56 41.46
CA SER A 82 17.24 16.14 41.63
C SER A 82 16.16 15.09 41.88
N SER A 83 16.28 13.92 41.25
CA SER A 83 15.32 12.81 41.39
C SER A 83 15.25 12.22 42.81
N GLN A 84 16.28 12.43 43.64
CA GLN A 84 16.27 11.94 45.02
C GLN A 84 15.15 12.58 45.85
N PHE A 85 14.68 13.77 45.47
CA PHE A 85 13.62 14.48 46.16
C PHE A 85 12.21 14.03 45.74
N TYR A 86 12.07 13.22 44.68
CA TYR A 86 10.77 12.71 44.26
C TYR A 86 10.22 11.68 45.24
N PRO A 87 8.88 11.60 45.45
CA PRO A 87 8.26 10.57 46.28
C PRO A 87 8.62 9.15 45.85
N GLN A 88 8.58 8.84 44.56
CA GLN A 88 9.10 7.57 44.03
C GLN A 88 10.61 7.67 43.89
N LYS A 89 11.34 6.95 44.76
CA LYS A 89 12.81 6.92 44.73
C LYS A 89 13.31 6.01 43.61
N GLN A 90 14.41 6.38 42.97
CA GLN A 90 15.15 5.49 42.08
C GLN A 90 16.37 4.93 42.80
N TYR A 91 16.82 3.74 42.39
CA TYR A 91 17.85 3.01 43.13
C TYR A 91 19.04 2.61 42.25
N GLY A 92 20.24 2.75 42.79
CA GLY A 92 21.42 2.05 42.31
C GLY A 92 21.49 0.70 43.01
N ILE A 93 21.73 -0.37 42.26
CA ILE A 93 21.89 -1.71 42.82
C ILE A 93 23.18 -2.32 42.31
N GLU A 94 23.87 -3.01 43.22
CA GLU A 94 25.08 -3.75 42.93
C GLU A 94 24.87 -5.20 43.38
N LEU A 95 25.05 -6.16 42.48
CA LEU A 95 24.81 -7.57 42.75
C LEU A 95 25.93 -8.14 43.60
N ARG A 96 25.58 -8.89 44.66
CA ARG A 96 26.54 -9.42 45.63
C ARG A 96 26.40 -10.93 45.78
N ASP A 97 27.53 -11.63 45.86
CA ASP A 97 27.56 -13.05 46.12
C ASP A 97 27.13 -13.36 47.57
N SER A 98 26.23 -14.33 47.74
CA SER A 98 25.67 -14.70 49.04
C SER A 98 26.65 -15.31 50.02
N LEU A 99 27.77 -15.86 49.53
CA LEU A 99 28.76 -16.56 50.34
C LEU A 99 29.90 -15.61 50.73
N THR A 100 30.39 -14.81 49.77
CA THR A 100 31.58 -13.98 49.97
C THR A 100 31.26 -12.51 50.25
N GLY A 101 30.07 -12.03 49.86
CA GLY A 101 29.72 -10.60 49.89
C GLY A 101 30.45 -9.76 48.84
N SER A 102 31.25 -10.38 47.97
CA SER A 102 31.92 -9.70 46.85
C SER A 102 30.94 -9.40 45.72
N ASP A 103 31.38 -8.58 44.77
CA ASP A 103 30.63 -8.23 43.56
C ASP A 103 30.33 -9.51 42.75
N LEU A 104 29.16 -9.56 42.10
CA LEU A 104 28.67 -10.71 41.35
C LEU A 104 28.11 -10.30 39.98
N ASP A 105 28.85 -10.59 38.92
CA ASP A 105 28.34 -10.38 37.56
C ASP A 105 27.24 -11.42 37.26
N ALA A 106 26.00 -10.96 37.07
CA ALA A 106 24.89 -11.83 36.69
C ALA A 106 23.97 -11.18 35.67
N GLY A 107 23.45 -11.99 34.74
CA GLY A 107 22.50 -11.52 33.73
C GLY A 107 21.09 -11.40 34.30
N LEU A 108 20.47 -10.23 34.17
CA LEU A 108 19.11 -9.97 34.65
C LEU A 108 18.12 -9.85 33.48
N MET A 109 17.00 -10.57 33.54
CA MET A 109 15.90 -10.50 32.56
C MET A 109 16.36 -10.63 31.08
N GLY A 110 17.32 -11.52 30.85
CA GLY A 110 17.92 -11.77 29.54
C GLY A 110 18.89 -10.70 29.04
N MET A 111 19.30 -9.75 29.90
CA MET A 111 20.39 -8.83 29.60
C MET A 111 21.75 -9.44 30.02
N PRO A 112 22.86 -9.12 29.33
CA PRO A 112 24.18 -9.67 29.65
C PRO A 112 24.66 -9.33 31.05
N ALA A 113 25.48 -10.23 31.60
CA ALA A 113 25.97 -10.18 32.97
C ALA A 113 26.73 -8.89 33.28
N GLU A 114 26.49 -8.39 34.50
CA GLU A 114 27.10 -7.20 35.10
C GLU A 114 26.70 -7.16 36.58
N GLU A 115 27.49 -6.49 37.42
CA GLU A 115 27.22 -6.27 38.83
C GLU A 115 26.42 -4.98 39.11
N ASP A 116 26.63 -3.88 38.37
CA ASP A 116 25.96 -2.59 38.62
C ASP A 116 24.76 -2.33 37.70
N TRP A 117 23.59 -2.14 38.31
CA TRP A 117 22.33 -1.87 37.62
C TRP A 117 21.59 -0.68 38.23
N VAL A 118 20.64 -0.16 37.46
CA VAL A 118 19.78 0.95 37.88
C VAL A 118 18.33 0.51 37.85
N LEU A 119 17.63 0.69 38.96
CA LEU A 119 16.17 0.69 39.00
C LEU A 119 15.68 2.12 38.83
N TYR A 120 15.48 2.53 37.58
CA TYR A 120 15.01 3.88 37.23
C TYR A 120 13.51 4.02 37.55
N ALA A 121 13.15 5.08 38.27
CA ALA A 121 11.78 5.43 38.60
C ALA A 121 11.27 6.53 37.64
N PRO A 122 10.28 6.26 36.76
CA PRO A 122 9.78 7.23 35.80
C PRO A 122 8.81 8.26 36.44
N TYR A 123 9.10 8.77 37.63
CA TYR A 123 8.15 9.60 38.39
C TYR A 123 7.73 10.87 37.64
N ASN A 124 8.68 11.57 37.00
CA ASN A 124 8.43 12.77 36.20
C ASN A 124 8.20 12.46 34.71
N ASP A 125 8.18 11.19 34.31
CA ASP A 125 7.93 10.74 32.94
C ASP A 125 6.62 9.95 32.92
N ILE A 126 5.49 10.65 32.75
CA ILE A 126 4.16 10.01 32.68
C ILE A 126 4.10 8.96 31.57
N SER A 127 4.87 9.10 30.47
CA SER A 127 4.85 8.10 29.40
C SER A 127 5.64 6.84 29.78
N MET A 128 6.60 6.98 30.71
CA MET A 128 7.58 5.95 31.13
C MET A 128 8.48 5.45 30.00
N LEU A 129 8.51 6.14 28.86
CA LEU A 129 9.03 5.60 27.60
C LEU A 129 10.15 6.44 27.01
N ARG A 130 10.51 7.59 27.56
CA ARG A 130 11.45 8.50 26.90
C ARG A 130 12.88 7.97 26.89
N ASN A 131 13.35 7.48 28.05
CA ASN A 131 14.61 6.75 28.14
C ASN A 131 14.58 5.47 27.31
N VAL A 132 13.49 4.69 27.45
CA VAL A 132 13.34 3.39 26.77
C VAL A 132 13.38 3.54 25.25
N LEU A 133 12.66 4.51 24.68
CA LEU A 133 12.64 4.80 23.25
C LEU A 133 14.02 5.25 22.79
N THR A 134 14.63 6.22 23.48
CA THR A 134 15.92 6.78 23.05
C THR A 134 17.02 5.73 23.07
N TYR A 135 17.11 4.94 24.14
CA TYR A 135 18.14 3.92 24.25
C TYR A 135 17.92 2.80 23.23
N ASN A 136 16.66 2.44 22.94
CA ASN A 136 16.35 1.50 21.88
C ASN A 136 16.77 2.01 20.50
N LEU A 137 16.45 3.26 20.17
CA LEU A 137 16.84 3.89 18.89
C LEU A 137 18.37 3.97 18.75
N TRP A 138 19.08 4.35 19.82
CA TRP A 138 20.54 4.38 19.82
C TRP A 138 21.18 3.01 19.56
N ASN A 139 20.65 1.96 20.21
CA ASN A 139 21.05 0.57 19.93
C ASN A 139 20.76 0.18 18.48
N ALA A 140 19.59 0.54 17.96
CA ALA A 140 19.21 0.24 16.58
C ALA A 140 20.04 1.03 15.53
N MET A 141 20.63 2.18 15.91
CA MET A 141 21.57 2.93 15.08
C MET A 141 22.97 2.26 15.00
N GLY A 142 23.20 1.17 15.75
CA GLY A 142 24.45 0.40 15.72
C GLY A 142 25.44 0.78 16.81
N HIS A 143 25.02 1.54 17.82
CA HIS A 143 25.86 1.92 18.97
C HIS A 143 25.41 1.19 20.21
N TRP A 144 26.32 0.85 21.13
CA TRP A 144 25.87 0.36 22.43
C TRP A 144 25.23 1.51 23.22
N GLY A 145 24.04 1.26 23.77
CA GLY A 145 23.44 2.08 24.82
C GLY A 145 22.71 1.22 25.84
N PRO A 146 22.34 1.78 27.01
CA PRO A 146 21.77 1.00 28.09
C PRO A 146 20.52 0.21 27.65
N ARG A 147 20.53 -1.11 27.80
CA ARG A 147 19.31 -1.90 27.63
C ARG A 147 18.39 -1.70 28.83
N THR A 148 17.09 -1.80 28.57
CA THR A 148 16.04 -1.56 29.57
C THR A 148 15.04 -2.70 29.61
N ARG A 149 14.51 -2.97 30.81
CA ARG A 149 13.38 -3.89 31.05
C ARG A 149 12.43 -3.25 32.06
N PHE A 150 11.14 -3.22 31.72
CA PHE A 150 10.13 -2.81 32.67
C PHE A 150 9.93 -3.90 33.73
N CYS A 151 9.71 -3.50 34.97
CA CYS A 151 9.32 -4.39 36.05
C CYS A 151 8.40 -3.67 37.04
N GLU A 152 7.61 -4.42 37.79
CA GLU A 152 6.93 -3.91 38.97
C GLU A 152 7.73 -4.26 40.23
N LEU A 153 7.87 -3.29 41.13
CA LEU A 153 8.75 -3.40 42.29
C LEU A 153 7.94 -3.50 43.60
N LEU A 154 8.34 -4.48 44.42
CA LEU A 154 7.95 -4.64 45.81
C LEU A 154 9.17 -4.37 46.70
N ILE A 155 9.06 -3.49 47.69
CA ILE A 155 10.07 -3.29 48.73
C ILE A 155 9.43 -3.63 50.07
N ASN A 156 10.00 -4.59 50.81
CA ASN A 156 9.46 -5.07 52.09
C ASN A 156 7.96 -5.44 51.99
N ASN A 157 7.60 -6.14 50.91
CA ASN A 157 6.22 -6.51 50.53
C ASN A 157 5.27 -5.35 50.19
N GLU A 158 5.75 -4.10 50.13
CA GLU A 158 4.96 -2.95 49.70
C GLU A 158 5.15 -2.67 48.20
N TYR A 159 4.04 -2.50 47.47
CA TYR A 159 4.09 -2.08 46.07
C TYR A 159 4.50 -0.62 45.93
N VAL A 160 5.60 -0.39 45.19
CA VAL A 160 6.17 0.94 44.94
C VAL A 160 6.11 1.35 43.46
N GLY A 161 5.36 0.62 42.63
CA GLY A 161 5.07 0.99 41.24
C GLY A 161 5.95 0.32 40.19
N ILE A 162 5.78 0.76 38.95
CA ILE A 162 6.66 0.43 37.81
C ILE A 162 8.04 1.08 37.97
N TYR A 163 9.06 0.28 37.66
CA TYR A 163 10.46 0.67 37.49
C TYR A 163 10.98 0.17 36.14
N ILE A 164 12.07 0.78 35.69
CA ILE A 164 12.79 0.38 34.48
C ILE A 164 14.18 -0.07 34.91
N LEU A 165 14.40 -1.39 34.95
CA LEU A 165 15.72 -1.97 35.14
C LEU A 165 16.59 -1.57 33.94
N THR A 166 17.67 -0.86 34.20
CA THR A 166 18.51 -0.20 33.21
C THR A 166 19.96 -0.59 33.46
N GLU A 167 20.69 -0.93 32.40
CA GLU A 167 22.14 -1.16 32.49
C GLU A 167 22.89 0.12 32.87
N SER A 168 23.94 -0.01 33.69
CA SER A 168 24.85 1.09 33.95
C SER A 168 25.80 1.31 32.76
N ILE A 169 26.22 2.55 32.53
CA ILE A 169 27.30 2.84 31.58
C ILE A 169 28.61 2.36 32.19
N LYS A 170 29.16 1.29 31.66
CA LYS A 170 30.45 0.73 32.05
C LYS A 170 31.26 0.29 30.83
N ARG A 171 32.56 0.10 31.07
CA ARG A 171 33.47 -0.54 30.12
C ARG A 171 33.22 -2.05 30.13
N GLY A 172 33.01 -2.64 28.96
CA GLY A 172 32.85 -4.10 28.82
C GLY A 172 32.53 -4.51 27.38
N PRO A 173 32.76 -5.78 27.01
CA PRO A 173 32.50 -6.28 25.65
C PRO A 173 31.01 -6.18 25.27
N ASP A 174 30.10 -6.44 26.22
CA ASP A 174 28.65 -6.28 26.06
C ASP A 174 28.14 -4.92 26.57
N ARG A 175 29.05 -3.95 26.75
CA ARG A 175 28.78 -2.58 27.21
C ARG A 175 29.50 -1.58 26.29
N VAL A 176 30.16 -0.54 26.85
CA VAL A 176 31.08 0.30 26.08
C VAL A 176 32.36 -0.49 25.82
N ALA A 177 32.46 -1.05 24.62
CA ALA A 177 33.56 -1.92 24.21
C ALA A 177 34.84 -1.12 23.91
N ILE A 178 35.56 -0.76 24.97
CA ILE A 178 36.88 -0.12 24.90
C ILE A 178 37.93 -0.91 25.70
N ALA A 179 39.21 -0.66 25.39
CA ALA A 179 40.34 -1.27 26.08
C ALA A 179 40.26 -1.02 27.60
N LYS A 180 40.72 -2.00 28.38
CA LYS A 180 40.99 -1.79 29.82
C LYS A 180 42.17 -0.84 29.92
N LEU A 181 42.10 0.10 30.86
CA LEU A 181 43.24 0.96 31.21
C LEU A 181 43.69 0.60 32.62
N ASN A 182 44.87 -0.02 32.73
CA ASN A 182 45.43 -0.42 34.01
C ASN A 182 46.26 0.74 34.63
N PRO A 183 46.53 0.70 35.94
CA PRO A 183 47.36 1.72 36.62
C PRO A 183 48.74 1.96 35.99
N GLU A 184 49.37 0.93 35.40
CA GLU A 184 50.68 0.97 34.78
C GLU A 184 50.70 1.60 33.37
N ASP A 185 49.54 1.67 32.71
CA ASP A 185 49.36 2.19 31.34
C ASP A 185 49.52 3.72 31.33
N THR A 186 50.77 4.17 31.41
CA THR A 186 51.13 5.56 31.66
C THR A 186 52.04 6.17 30.58
N ILE A 187 52.39 5.38 29.55
CA ILE A 187 53.22 5.78 28.41
C ILE A 187 52.83 4.98 27.15
N GLY A 188 53.32 5.40 25.98
CA GLY A 188 53.17 4.65 24.73
C GLY A 188 51.73 4.49 24.26
N LEU A 189 51.47 3.44 23.48
CA LEU A 189 50.13 3.14 22.93
C LEU A 189 49.12 2.76 24.01
N GLU A 190 49.55 2.12 25.10
CA GLU A 190 48.71 1.72 26.24
C GLU A 190 47.97 2.92 26.86
N LEU A 191 48.62 4.07 26.95
CA LEU A 191 48.04 5.32 27.48
C LEU A 191 46.94 5.92 26.58
N THR A 192 46.82 5.51 25.32
CA THR A 192 46.13 6.33 24.31
C THR A 192 44.61 6.21 24.29
N GLY A 193 44.02 5.27 25.03
CA GLY A 193 42.57 5.09 25.07
C GLY A 193 42.09 4.15 26.15
N GLY A 194 40.81 3.80 26.10
CA GLY A 194 40.14 3.12 27.22
C GLY A 194 39.48 4.09 28.19
N TYR A 195 39.25 5.35 27.79
CA TYR A 195 38.59 6.35 28.62
C TYR A 195 37.10 6.46 28.31
N ILE A 196 36.26 6.55 29.35
CA ILE A 196 34.89 7.07 29.27
C ILE A 196 34.86 8.38 30.04
N MET A 197 34.37 9.41 29.38
CA MET A 197 34.31 10.78 29.85
C MET A 197 32.88 11.29 29.75
N LYS A 198 32.52 12.29 30.55
CA LYS A 198 31.24 12.96 30.41
C LYS A 198 31.37 14.47 30.58
N ILE A 199 30.51 15.22 29.90
CA ILE A 199 30.26 16.62 30.22
C ILE A 199 29.11 16.65 31.22
N ASP A 200 29.37 17.21 32.40
CA ASP A 200 28.43 17.19 33.53
C ASP A 200 28.73 18.29 34.58
N LYS A 201 27.80 18.49 35.52
CA LYS A 201 27.97 19.40 36.65
C LYS A 201 28.81 18.71 37.74
N ASN A 202 29.93 19.31 38.16
CA ASN A 202 30.69 18.83 39.32
C ASN A 202 30.01 19.25 40.63
N SER A 203 28.83 18.69 40.89
CA SER A 203 27.92 19.16 41.95
C SER A 203 28.44 18.88 43.36
N ASN A 204 29.30 17.87 43.52
CA ASN A 204 29.81 17.42 44.82
C ASN A 204 31.31 17.70 45.03
N GLY A 205 32.02 18.23 44.02
CA GLY A 205 33.45 18.56 44.07
C GLY A 205 34.42 17.36 44.15
N ALA A 206 33.90 16.16 44.40
CA ALA A 206 34.68 14.94 44.57
C ALA A 206 35.10 14.29 43.24
N ASP A 207 34.37 14.56 42.15
CA ASP A 207 34.68 13.98 40.85
C ASP A 207 35.88 14.70 40.22
N LEU A 208 36.91 13.93 39.87
CA LEU A 208 38.03 14.43 39.11
C LEU A 208 37.59 14.79 37.69
N GLY A 209 38.13 15.91 37.20
CA GLY A 209 37.84 16.40 35.87
C GLY A 209 38.76 17.54 35.46
N PHE A 210 38.40 18.23 34.38
CA PHE A 210 39.08 19.43 33.90
C PHE A 210 38.11 20.36 33.18
N VAL A 211 38.44 21.66 33.17
CA VAL A 211 37.71 22.67 32.43
C VAL A 211 38.20 22.70 30.99
N SER A 212 37.27 22.71 30.03
CA SER A 212 37.58 22.86 28.60
C SER A 212 38.32 24.17 28.34
N LYS A 213 39.30 24.14 27.42
CA LYS A 213 39.96 25.36 26.92
C LYS A 213 39.09 26.19 25.99
N VAL A 214 37.98 25.62 25.49
CA VAL A 214 37.06 26.28 24.57
C VAL A 214 35.77 26.58 25.30
N LYS A 215 35.39 27.86 25.34
CA LYS A 215 34.15 28.29 25.97
C LYS A 215 32.94 27.76 25.20
N SER A 216 31.83 27.58 25.91
CA SER A 216 30.55 27.21 25.32
C SER A 216 29.98 28.28 24.37
N THR A 217 28.90 27.93 23.66
CA THR A 217 28.13 28.85 22.82
C THR A 217 27.61 30.09 23.55
N THR A 218 27.53 30.03 24.88
CA THR A 218 27.07 31.12 25.76
C THR A 218 28.20 31.70 26.61
N ASN A 219 29.46 31.48 26.21
CA ASN A 219 30.67 31.99 26.87
C ASN A 219 30.88 31.52 28.33
N LEU A 220 30.29 30.38 28.71
CA LEU A 220 30.47 29.73 30.01
C LEU A 220 31.48 28.57 29.92
N ASP A 221 32.11 28.23 31.05
CA ASP A 221 33.02 27.08 31.19
C ASP A 221 32.31 25.74 31.04
N ILE A 222 32.96 24.78 30.39
CA ILE A 222 32.48 23.40 30.23
C ILE A 222 33.35 22.49 31.08
N ASN A 223 32.74 21.63 31.89
CA ASN A 223 33.45 20.68 32.74
C ASN A 223 33.39 19.28 32.13
N TRP A 224 34.56 18.69 31.92
CA TRP A 224 34.73 17.28 31.59
C TRP A 224 35.05 16.50 32.86
N LEU A 225 34.28 15.46 33.16
CA LEU A 225 34.48 14.57 34.30
C LEU A 225 34.89 13.17 33.82
N HIS A 226 35.72 12.51 34.62
CA HIS A 226 36.10 11.12 34.38
C HIS A 226 34.97 10.18 34.81
N HIS A 227 34.61 9.24 33.96
CA HIS A 227 33.66 8.16 34.29
C HIS A 227 34.35 6.81 34.33
N TYR A 228 35.28 6.55 33.41
CA TYR A 228 36.16 5.38 33.46
C TYR A 228 37.56 5.72 32.90
N PRO A 229 38.66 5.38 33.61
CA PRO A 229 38.66 5.02 35.03
C PRO A 229 38.02 6.11 35.89
N ASP A 230 37.46 5.74 37.03
CA ASP A 230 36.82 6.70 37.92
C ASP A 230 37.86 7.59 38.64
N SER A 231 37.36 8.51 39.47
CA SER A 231 38.16 9.46 40.23
C SER A 231 39.16 8.82 41.20
N ASN A 232 38.90 7.62 41.70
CA ASN A 232 39.78 6.91 42.63
C ASN A 232 40.86 6.12 41.88
N ASP A 233 40.54 5.64 40.69
CA ASP A 233 41.43 4.76 39.93
C ASP A 233 42.37 5.50 38.98
N ILE A 234 41.92 6.60 38.37
CA ILE A 234 42.66 7.28 37.30
C ILE A 234 44.01 7.85 37.78
N LYS A 235 45.09 7.59 37.03
CA LYS A 235 46.43 8.08 37.37
C LYS A 235 46.72 9.49 36.81
N PRO A 236 47.58 10.30 37.46
CA PRO A 236 47.88 11.66 36.99
C PRO A 236 48.34 11.76 35.53
N LYS A 237 49.16 10.81 35.06
CA LYS A 237 49.63 10.76 33.65
C LYS A 237 48.48 10.46 32.67
N GLN A 238 47.57 9.55 33.03
CA GLN A 238 46.38 9.21 32.26
C GLN A 238 45.42 10.40 32.16
N ARG A 239 45.14 11.06 33.29
CA ARG A 239 44.35 12.29 33.33
C ARG A 239 44.95 13.37 32.43
N LYS A 240 46.27 13.58 32.52
CA LYS A 240 46.95 14.60 31.72
C LYS A 240 46.90 14.30 30.23
N TYR A 241 47.04 13.02 29.84
CA TYR A 241 46.91 12.60 28.45
C TYR A 241 45.53 12.91 27.89
N ILE A 242 44.47 12.42 28.53
CA ILE A 242 43.11 12.59 27.99
C ILE A 242 42.69 14.06 27.97
N GLN A 243 43.10 14.87 28.96
CA GLN A 243 42.92 16.32 28.94
C GLN A 243 43.60 16.94 27.70
N ASN A 244 44.88 16.66 27.47
CA ASN A 244 45.60 17.21 26.33
C ASN A 244 45.02 16.76 24.98
N PHE A 245 44.49 15.52 24.91
CA PHE A 245 43.81 15.02 23.73
C PHE A 245 42.51 15.81 23.47
N ILE A 246 41.65 15.98 24.48
CA ILE A 246 40.42 16.76 24.36
C ILE A 246 40.72 18.22 24.01
N ASP A 247 41.71 18.84 24.67
CA ASP A 247 42.20 20.18 24.32
C ASP A 247 42.55 20.29 22.83
N THR A 248 43.25 19.28 22.29
CA THR A 248 43.64 19.25 20.87
C THR A 248 42.41 19.21 19.96
N VAL A 249 41.42 18.37 20.28
CA VAL A 249 40.19 18.25 19.49
C VAL A 249 39.37 19.53 19.54
N GLU A 250 39.13 20.07 20.72
CA GLU A 250 38.30 21.27 20.91
C GLU A 250 38.96 22.50 20.27
N LEU A 251 40.26 22.72 20.48
CA LEU A 251 41.00 23.82 19.86
C LEU A 251 41.06 23.70 18.34
N LEU A 252 41.25 22.48 17.80
CA LEU A 252 41.22 22.24 16.37
C LEU A 252 39.85 22.60 15.78
N ILE A 253 38.76 22.15 16.38
CA ILE A 253 37.39 22.44 15.93
C ILE A 253 37.06 23.95 16.01
N ALA A 254 37.59 24.64 17.02
CA ALA A 254 37.47 26.08 17.16
C ALA A 254 38.30 26.85 16.10
N SER A 255 39.34 26.25 15.54
CA SER A 255 40.24 26.91 14.57
C SER A 255 39.61 27.06 13.16
N PRO A 256 40.11 27.98 12.31
CA PRO A 256 39.65 28.11 10.92
C PRO A 256 39.88 26.87 10.05
N GLY A 257 40.94 26.10 10.29
CA GLY A 257 41.33 24.93 9.49
C GLY A 257 40.67 23.61 9.91
N PHE A 258 39.64 23.65 10.75
CA PHE A 258 39.05 22.45 11.35
C PHE A 258 38.49 21.44 10.34
N SER A 259 38.01 21.91 9.18
CA SER A 259 37.39 21.10 8.14
C SER A 259 38.38 20.55 7.10
N ASP A 260 39.70 20.76 7.29
CA ASP A 260 40.72 20.21 6.41
C ASP A 260 40.56 18.68 6.27
N PRO A 261 40.56 18.13 5.04
CA PRO A 261 40.25 16.72 4.82
C PRO A 261 41.31 15.75 5.37
N VAL A 262 42.53 16.22 5.64
CA VAL A 262 43.66 15.39 6.11
C VAL A 262 44.03 15.70 7.56
N LYS A 263 44.04 16.98 7.93
CA LYS A 263 44.51 17.49 9.23
C LYS A 263 43.38 17.90 10.17
N GLY A 264 42.15 17.97 9.67
CA GLY A 264 40.97 18.44 10.40
C GLY A 264 40.38 17.42 11.37
N TYR A 265 39.16 17.71 11.83
CA TYR A 265 38.48 16.97 12.90
C TYR A 265 38.33 15.47 12.60
N LYS A 266 38.24 15.08 11.32
CA LYS A 266 38.07 13.68 10.88
C LYS A 266 39.19 12.75 11.33
N LYS A 267 40.38 13.30 11.65
CA LYS A 267 41.50 12.53 12.21
C LYS A 267 41.28 12.11 13.67
N TYR A 268 40.46 12.85 14.42
CA TYR A 268 40.38 12.73 15.87
C TYR A 268 39.03 12.24 16.39
N ILE A 269 37.96 12.41 15.62
CA ILE A 269 36.61 12.00 16.02
C ILE A 269 36.03 10.97 15.06
N SER A 270 35.21 10.07 15.59
CA SER A 270 34.35 9.23 14.76
C SER A 270 33.18 10.05 14.25
N VAL A 271 33.27 10.46 12.98
CA VAL A 271 32.26 11.32 12.34
C VAL A 271 30.86 10.72 12.48
N ASN A 272 30.69 9.43 12.21
CA ASN A 272 29.38 8.77 12.26
C ASN A 272 28.77 8.74 13.67
N SER A 273 29.58 8.50 14.71
CA SER A 273 29.09 8.52 16.10
C SER A 273 28.66 9.93 16.51
N PHE A 274 29.39 10.97 16.10
CA PHE A 274 28.97 12.35 16.33
C PHE A 274 27.70 12.70 15.56
N ILE A 275 27.55 12.26 14.32
CA ILE A 275 26.32 12.47 13.52
C ILE A 275 25.12 11.79 14.19
N ASP A 276 25.23 10.52 14.56
CA ASP A 276 24.10 9.80 15.18
C ASP A 276 23.76 10.38 16.55
N TYR A 277 24.77 10.75 17.36
CA TYR A 277 24.54 11.40 18.67
C TYR A 277 23.86 12.77 18.49
N PHE A 278 24.27 13.52 17.47
CA PHE A 278 23.62 14.77 17.11
C PHE A 278 22.16 14.54 16.73
N LEU A 279 21.88 13.59 15.83
CA LEU A 279 20.54 13.32 15.33
C LEU A 279 19.60 12.82 16.42
N ILE A 280 20.02 11.89 17.27
CA ILE A 280 19.15 11.38 18.35
C ILE A 280 18.86 12.46 19.39
N THR A 281 19.86 13.29 19.71
CA THR A 281 19.71 14.40 20.65
C THR A 281 18.77 15.48 20.12
N GLU A 282 18.95 15.89 18.86
CA GLU A 282 18.09 16.91 18.27
C GLU A 282 16.68 16.36 17.96
N PHE A 283 16.55 15.09 17.58
CA PHE A 283 15.25 14.44 17.43
C PHE A 283 14.47 14.44 18.74
N SER A 284 15.11 14.07 19.84
CA SER A 284 14.46 14.04 21.15
C SER A 284 14.31 15.44 21.75
N ARG A 285 15.12 16.41 21.28
CA ARG A 285 15.29 17.73 21.87
C ARG A 285 15.55 17.66 23.38
N ASN A 286 16.41 16.74 23.79
CA ASN A 286 16.80 16.59 25.20
C ASN A 286 17.49 17.88 25.68
N ILE A 287 16.95 18.53 26.70
CA ILE A 287 17.44 19.82 27.18
C ILE A 287 18.79 19.76 27.88
N ASP A 288 19.12 18.60 28.48
CA ASP A 288 20.38 18.37 29.20
C ASP A 288 21.49 17.90 28.25
N ALA A 289 21.12 17.33 27.10
CA ALA A 289 22.08 16.80 26.16
C ALA A 289 23.03 17.88 25.62
N TYR A 290 24.26 17.43 25.32
CA TYR A 290 25.47 18.22 25.10
C TYR A 290 26.06 18.92 26.33
N LYS A 291 25.29 19.09 27.42
CA LYS A 291 25.62 20.02 28.51
C LYS A 291 25.76 19.33 29.88
N ALA A 292 24.98 18.28 30.09
CA ALA A 292 24.98 17.42 31.25
C ALA A 292 24.66 15.99 30.79
N SER A 293 25.02 14.98 31.59
CA SER A 293 24.79 13.56 31.26
C SER A 293 25.27 13.17 29.84
N SER A 294 26.28 13.87 29.31
CA SER A 294 26.70 13.76 27.92
C SER A 294 28.01 13.00 27.82
N PHE A 295 27.90 11.70 27.50
CA PHE A 295 29.05 10.78 27.52
C PHE A 295 29.80 10.75 26.19
N PHE A 296 31.09 10.48 26.32
CA PHE A 296 32.03 10.26 25.23
C PHE A 296 32.99 9.15 25.63
N TYR A 297 33.56 8.44 24.67
CA TYR A 297 34.63 7.49 24.95
C TYR A 297 35.75 7.58 23.92
N LYS A 298 36.97 7.31 24.39
CA LYS A 298 38.20 7.39 23.60
C LYS A 298 38.73 5.99 23.34
N GLU A 299 38.72 5.60 22.06
CA GLU A 299 39.34 4.35 21.63
C GLU A 299 40.86 4.43 21.77
N LYS A 300 41.48 3.27 22.04
CA LYS A 300 42.93 3.13 22.05
C LYS A 300 43.46 3.22 20.61
N LEU A 301 44.60 3.88 20.45
CA LEU A 301 45.32 3.96 19.18
C LEU A 301 46.05 2.63 18.96
N GLU A 302 45.91 2.07 17.77
CA GLU A 302 46.63 0.86 17.37
C GLU A 302 48.02 1.22 16.80
N ALA A 303 48.92 0.23 16.73
CA ALA A 303 50.30 0.44 16.30
C ALA A 303 50.43 0.93 14.83
N ASP A 304 49.46 0.61 13.98
CA ASP A 304 49.37 1.06 12.60
C ASP A 304 48.79 2.50 12.46
N GLY A 305 48.47 3.15 13.58
CA GLY A 305 47.85 4.47 13.63
C GLY A 305 46.33 4.45 13.36
N SER A 306 45.71 3.28 13.24
CA SER A 306 44.26 3.14 13.13
C SER A 306 43.56 3.27 14.49
N LYS A 307 42.23 3.45 14.46
CA LYS A 307 41.38 3.75 15.63
C LYS A 307 41.80 5.04 16.34
N GLY A 308 41.88 5.02 17.68
CA GLY A 308 42.28 6.19 18.45
C GLY A 308 41.29 7.37 18.41
N MET A 309 40.06 7.18 17.95
CA MET A 309 39.10 8.26 17.78
C MET A 309 38.27 8.49 19.05
N LEU A 310 37.85 9.74 19.25
CA LEU A 310 36.79 10.10 20.18
C LEU A 310 35.43 9.74 19.58
N LYS A 311 34.58 9.09 20.37
CA LYS A 311 33.21 8.76 20.02
C LYS A 311 32.24 9.46 20.96
N ALA A 312 31.16 10.01 20.42
CA ALA A 312 30.05 10.58 21.18
C ALA A 312 29.04 9.49 21.55
N GLY A 313 28.50 9.58 22.76
CA GLY A 313 27.70 8.55 23.39
C GLY A 313 28.50 7.70 24.38
N PRO A 314 27.85 6.71 25.03
CA PRO A 314 26.45 6.32 24.85
C PRO A 314 25.45 7.38 25.32
N VAL A 315 24.19 7.29 24.87
CA VAL A 315 23.12 8.19 25.33
C VAL A 315 22.70 7.88 26.77
N TRP A 316 22.40 8.92 27.54
CA TRP A 316 21.95 8.82 28.94
C TRP A 316 21.01 9.97 29.30
N ASP A 317 20.04 9.72 30.18
CA ASP A 317 19.19 10.73 30.85
C ASP A 317 18.32 11.59 29.90
N TYR A 318 17.32 10.95 29.30
CA TYR A 318 16.36 11.52 28.33
C TYR A 318 14.95 11.67 28.92
N ASN A 319 14.80 11.70 30.25
CA ASN A 319 13.51 11.95 30.90
C ASN A 319 12.97 13.37 30.60
N PHE A 320 13.85 14.36 30.42
CA PHE A 320 13.51 15.71 29.93
C PHE A 320 13.62 15.88 28.40
N ALA A 321 13.20 14.86 27.67
CA ALA A 321 13.09 14.89 26.21
C ALA A 321 11.63 14.82 25.74
N PHE A 322 11.41 14.95 24.43
CA PHE A 322 10.13 14.80 23.76
C PHE A 322 9.01 15.71 24.30
N GLY A 323 9.36 16.97 24.57
CA GLY A 323 8.43 17.97 25.05
C GLY A 323 8.13 17.89 26.54
N ASN A 324 8.93 17.18 27.35
CA ASN A 324 8.66 16.98 28.77
C ASN A 324 9.24 18.04 29.72
N ALA A 325 9.83 19.12 29.19
CA ALA A 325 10.44 20.16 29.99
C ALA A 325 9.79 21.51 29.73
N SER A 326 9.29 22.15 30.79
CA SER A 326 8.65 23.48 30.76
C SER A 326 9.64 24.63 30.59
N PHE A 327 10.94 24.34 30.63
CA PHE A 327 12.04 25.29 30.54
C PHE A 327 12.98 24.94 29.37
N CYS A 328 13.96 25.80 29.09
CA CYS A 328 14.90 25.64 27.97
C CYS A 328 14.25 25.43 26.60
N SER A 329 13.02 25.93 26.42
CA SER A 329 12.22 25.66 25.22
C SER A 329 12.08 24.15 24.91
N GLY A 330 12.16 23.29 25.93
CA GLY A 330 12.10 21.84 25.79
C GLY A 330 10.75 21.33 25.30
N ALA A 331 9.68 22.08 25.58
CA ALA A 331 8.33 21.84 25.08
C ALA A 331 8.18 22.01 23.56
N GLN A 332 9.01 22.85 22.94
CA GLN A 332 8.87 23.22 21.53
C GLN A 332 9.25 22.07 20.60
N THR A 333 8.61 22.01 19.43
CA THR A 333 8.95 21.07 18.36
C THR A 333 9.95 21.67 17.37
N THR A 334 10.27 22.96 17.50
CA THR A 334 11.06 23.76 16.56
C THR A 334 12.33 24.34 17.19
N GLY A 335 13.36 24.58 16.40
CA GLY A 335 14.67 25.09 16.84
C GLY A 335 15.68 23.98 17.15
N TRP A 336 16.90 24.34 17.49
CA TRP A 336 18.00 23.40 17.76
C TRP A 336 18.54 23.54 19.17
N MET A 337 18.89 22.42 19.81
CA MET A 337 19.41 22.42 21.18
C MET A 337 20.91 22.71 21.26
N TYR A 338 21.66 22.44 20.18
CA TYR A 338 23.07 22.81 20.07
C TYR A 338 23.33 24.33 20.14
N ASP A 339 22.30 25.16 19.93
CA ASP A 339 22.39 26.61 20.08
C ASP A 339 22.33 27.06 21.55
N GLY A 340 21.98 26.16 22.46
CA GLY A 340 21.90 26.41 23.89
C GLY A 340 20.47 26.62 24.42
N CYS A 341 20.34 26.64 25.75
CA CYS A 341 19.10 26.96 26.43
C CYS A 341 18.92 28.49 26.55
N VAL A 342 17.68 28.97 26.51
CA VAL A 342 17.34 30.37 26.81
C VAL A 342 16.44 30.44 28.07
N PRO A 343 16.80 31.24 29.10
CA PRO A 343 18.09 31.92 29.28
C PRO A 343 19.24 30.91 29.51
N ALA A 344 20.48 31.31 29.20
CA ALA A 344 21.67 30.45 29.15
C ALA A 344 22.10 29.89 30.52
N THR A 345 21.41 28.86 31.01
CA THR A 345 21.64 28.29 32.34
C THR A 345 22.70 27.19 32.36
N ILE A 346 23.00 26.53 31.24
CA ILE A 346 24.01 25.45 31.17
C ILE A 346 24.81 25.54 29.85
N PRO A 347 26.15 25.49 29.90
CA PRO A 347 27.06 25.62 28.76
C PRO A 347 26.87 24.51 27.71
N THR A 348 26.72 24.87 26.43
CA THR A 348 26.75 23.91 25.29
C THR A 348 28.08 23.99 24.55
N PRO A 349 28.78 22.87 24.30
CA PRO A 349 30.01 22.85 23.52
C PRO A 349 29.81 23.46 22.13
N ILE A 350 30.67 24.43 21.79
CA ILE A 350 30.64 25.11 20.48
C ILE A 350 30.91 24.15 19.32
N LEU A 351 31.53 22.99 19.61
CA LEU A 351 31.93 22.00 18.62
C LEU A 351 30.76 21.55 17.73
N TRP A 352 29.54 21.41 18.29
CA TRP A 352 28.38 20.95 17.53
C TRP A 352 27.97 21.95 16.45
N ARG A 353 27.95 23.24 16.81
CA ARG A 353 27.71 24.34 15.85
C ARG A 353 28.83 24.43 14.82
N ARG A 354 30.10 24.24 15.23
CA ARG A 354 31.26 24.28 14.32
C ARG A 354 31.24 23.14 13.31
N LEU A 355 30.99 21.91 13.74
CA LEU A 355 30.90 20.74 12.86
C LEU A 355 29.83 20.93 11.79
N LEU A 356 28.63 21.41 12.16
CA LEU A 356 27.59 21.75 11.18
C LEU A 356 27.95 22.90 10.23
N GLY A 357 28.94 23.71 10.57
CA GLY A 357 29.49 24.74 9.68
C GLY A 357 30.33 24.16 8.53
N ASP A 358 30.83 22.92 8.65
CA ASP A 358 31.43 22.20 7.52
C ASP A 358 30.33 21.64 6.61
N THR A 359 30.33 22.06 5.34
CA THR A 359 29.36 21.62 4.34
C THR A 359 29.36 20.10 4.17
N ASN A 360 30.52 19.43 4.24
CA ASN A 360 30.59 17.98 4.10
C ASN A 360 29.96 17.26 5.30
N TYR A 361 30.21 17.77 6.51
CA TYR A 361 29.58 17.24 7.72
C TYR A 361 28.07 17.45 7.70
N ALA A 362 27.60 18.66 7.38
CA ALA A 362 26.17 18.95 7.29
C ALA A 362 25.45 18.08 6.24
N ASN A 363 26.08 17.85 5.08
CA ASN A 363 25.55 16.94 4.06
C ASN A 363 25.47 15.50 4.56
N ALA A 364 26.50 15.01 5.27
CA ALA A 364 26.50 13.69 5.88
C ALA A 364 25.41 13.55 6.95
N VAL A 365 25.20 14.57 7.79
CA VAL A 365 24.08 14.65 8.75
C VAL A 365 22.74 14.54 8.03
N LYS A 366 22.53 15.32 6.96
CA LYS A 366 21.27 15.26 6.18
C LYS A 366 21.06 13.88 5.55
N CYS A 367 22.10 13.26 4.99
CA CYS A 367 21.98 11.93 4.42
C CYS A 367 21.65 10.87 5.45
N ARG A 368 22.37 10.84 6.58
CA ARG A 368 22.12 9.90 7.65
C ARG A 368 20.70 10.08 8.23
N TYR A 369 20.24 11.31 8.38
CA TYR A 369 18.86 11.59 8.78
C TYR A 369 17.83 11.02 7.80
N LEU A 370 18.01 11.24 6.49
CA LEU A 370 17.08 10.72 5.48
C LEU A 370 17.09 9.19 5.39
N GLU A 371 18.21 8.54 5.67
CA GLU A 371 18.28 7.08 5.83
C GLU A 371 17.43 6.62 7.02
N LEU A 372 17.64 7.24 8.18
CA LEU A 372 16.89 6.93 9.39
C LEU A 372 15.39 7.23 9.24
N ARG A 373 15.01 8.28 8.51
CA ARG A 373 13.60 8.62 8.22
C ARG A 373 12.85 7.58 7.40
N LYS A 374 13.56 6.72 6.65
CA LYS A 374 12.97 5.57 5.94
C LYS A 374 12.74 4.36 6.85
N THR A 375 13.39 4.32 8.01
CA THR A 375 13.44 3.15 8.89
C THR A 375 13.12 3.53 10.35
N LEU A 376 14.13 3.77 11.18
CA LEU A 376 14.02 3.93 12.63
C LEU A 376 13.25 5.18 13.05
N LEU A 377 13.40 6.27 12.29
CA LEU A 377 12.70 7.53 12.51
C LEU A 377 11.49 7.70 11.61
N ASP A 378 10.99 6.61 11.00
CA ASP A 378 9.67 6.65 10.37
C ASP A 378 8.57 6.89 11.42
N THR A 379 7.62 7.76 11.10
CA THR A 379 6.56 8.14 12.05
C THR A 379 5.63 6.97 12.37
N GLY A 380 5.32 6.13 11.38
CA GLY A 380 4.51 4.93 11.57
C GLY A 380 5.21 3.92 12.47
N ASN A 381 6.48 3.62 12.20
CA ASN A 381 7.29 2.71 13.00
C ASN A 381 7.42 3.16 14.46
N LEU A 382 7.71 4.45 14.68
CA LEU A 382 7.78 5.02 16.04
C LEU A 382 6.45 4.90 16.79
N PHE A 383 5.33 5.12 16.11
CA PHE A 383 4.02 5.02 16.75
C PHE A 383 3.62 3.59 17.05
N GLN A 384 3.96 2.64 16.17
CA GLN A 384 3.78 1.22 16.45
C GLN A 384 4.60 0.80 17.67
N TYR A 385 5.86 1.24 17.77
CA TYR A 385 6.70 1.00 18.93
C TYR A 385 6.06 1.55 20.23
N LEU A 386 5.65 2.82 20.22
CA LEU A 386 5.02 3.46 21.38
C LEU A 386 3.70 2.79 21.78
N ASN A 387 2.85 2.45 20.81
CA ASN A 387 1.57 1.81 21.06
C ASN A 387 1.76 0.41 21.66
N ARG A 388 2.71 -0.38 21.13
CA ARG A 388 3.03 -1.71 21.68
C ARG A 388 3.40 -1.63 23.16
N TYR A 389 4.28 -0.70 23.53
CA TYR A 389 4.63 -0.55 24.94
C TYR A 389 3.48 -0.02 25.79
N ALA A 390 2.76 0.99 25.32
CA ALA A 390 1.68 1.61 26.10
C ALA A 390 0.50 0.66 26.33
N PHE A 391 0.10 -0.10 25.30
CA PHE A 391 -1.16 -0.85 25.29
C PHE A 391 -1.00 -2.37 25.42
N ASP A 392 0.16 -2.94 25.08
CA ASP A 392 0.41 -4.38 25.25
C ASP A 392 1.28 -4.65 26.49
N THR A 393 2.34 -3.86 26.68
CA THR A 393 3.29 -4.06 27.78
C THR A 393 2.81 -3.42 29.09
N LEU A 394 2.37 -2.16 29.05
CA LEU A 394 2.10 -1.37 30.25
C LEU A 394 0.64 -1.29 30.66
N ASP A 395 -0.33 -1.69 29.82
CA ASP A 395 -1.77 -1.36 30.01
C ASP A 395 -2.31 -1.63 31.41
N VAL A 396 -2.01 -2.79 32.00
CA VAL A 396 -2.47 -3.15 33.34
C VAL A 396 -1.59 -2.53 34.44
N ALA A 397 -0.26 -2.60 34.28
CA ALA A 397 0.69 -2.14 35.29
C ALA A 397 0.64 -0.62 35.50
N GLN A 398 0.43 0.16 34.43
CA GLN A 398 0.37 1.63 34.51
C GLN A 398 -0.83 2.08 35.37
N LYS A 399 -1.96 1.38 35.30
CA LYS A 399 -3.15 1.67 36.12
C LYS A 399 -2.83 1.52 37.62
N ARG A 400 -2.10 0.47 37.99
CA ARG A 400 -1.62 0.27 39.37
C ARG A 400 -0.61 1.34 39.78
N HIS A 401 0.36 1.64 38.92
CA HIS A 401 1.36 2.68 39.18
C HIS A 401 0.69 4.03 39.47
N PHE A 402 -0.25 4.47 38.62
CA PHE A 402 -0.92 5.75 38.83
C PHE A 402 -1.93 5.73 39.98
N THR A 403 -2.47 4.57 40.36
CA THR A 403 -3.25 4.43 41.61
C THR A 403 -2.35 4.63 42.83
N LYS A 404 -1.13 4.09 42.81
CA LYS A 404 -0.15 4.23 43.90
C LYS A 404 0.34 5.67 44.05
N TRP A 405 0.76 6.30 42.95
CA TRP A 405 1.43 7.60 42.99
C TRP A 405 0.50 8.79 42.81
N LYS A 406 -0.70 8.60 42.23
CA LYS A 406 -1.72 9.65 42.00
C LYS A 406 -1.18 10.91 41.31
N ILE A 407 -0.31 10.71 40.32
CA ILE A 407 0.39 11.79 39.60
C ILE A 407 -0.28 12.23 38.28
N LEU A 408 -1.31 11.51 37.80
CA LEU A 408 -2.13 11.98 36.66
C LEU A 408 -2.91 13.25 37.04
N GLY A 409 -2.98 14.21 36.13
CA GLY A 409 -3.56 15.53 36.39
C GLY A 409 -2.68 16.45 37.27
N THR A 410 -1.44 16.05 37.55
CA THR A 410 -0.47 16.83 38.33
C THR A 410 0.80 17.14 37.52
N ASN A 411 1.70 17.96 38.07
CA ASN A 411 3.03 18.23 37.49
C ASN A 411 4.11 17.50 38.31
N PRO A 412 4.31 16.17 38.12
CA PRO A 412 5.21 15.40 38.97
C PRO A 412 6.67 15.85 38.82
N GLY A 413 7.24 16.35 39.91
CA GLY A 413 8.60 16.88 39.92
C GLY A 413 8.71 18.35 39.48
N GLY A 414 7.61 18.99 39.06
CA GLY A 414 7.52 20.46 38.90
C GLY A 414 7.99 21.03 37.56
N PHE A 415 8.44 20.18 36.63
CA PHE A 415 9.11 20.63 35.40
C PHE A 415 8.47 20.15 34.11
N ASN A 416 7.35 19.43 34.17
CA ASN A 416 6.65 18.94 32.97
C ASN A 416 6.04 20.11 32.20
N ALA A 417 6.23 20.14 30.88
CA ALA A 417 5.62 21.17 30.03
C ALA A 417 4.12 20.98 29.82
N TYR A 418 3.62 19.78 30.11
CA TYR A 418 2.23 19.39 29.93
C TYR A 418 1.76 18.56 31.12
N ILE A 419 0.54 18.84 31.59
CA ILE A 419 -0.11 18.10 32.66
C ILE A 419 -1.11 17.16 32.01
N ALA A 420 -0.74 15.88 31.92
CA ALA A 420 -1.59 14.87 31.31
C ALA A 420 -2.72 14.45 32.26
N SER A 421 -3.95 14.55 31.78
CA SER A 421 -5.16 14.15 32.52
C SER A 421 -5.29 12.64 32.66
N SER A 422 -4.70 11.88 31.73
CA SER A 422 -4.67 10.41 31.71
C SER A 422 -3.42 9.89 31.00
N TYR A 423 -3.14 8.59 31.14
CA TYR A 423 -2.03 7.97 30.41
C TYR A 423 -2.23 8.02 28.88
N LEU A 424 -3.46 7.81 28.41
CA LEU A 424 -3.80 7.91 26.99
C LEU A 424 -3.57 9.33 26.44
N ASP A 425 -3.91 10.35 27.23
CA ASP A 425 -3.66 11.76 26.91
C ASP A 425 -2.15 12.02 26.73
N GLU A 426 -1.30 11.55 27.66
CA GLU A 426 0.16 11.67 27.52
C GLU A 426 0.68 10.95 26.27
N MET A 427 0.20 9.75 25.98
CA MET A 427 0.63 9.01 24.80
C MET A 427 0.22 9.70 23.49
N ASN A 428 -0.96 10.31 23.45
CA ASN A 428 -1.41 11.10 22.31
C ASN A 428 -0.57 12.38 22.15
N ARG A 429 -0.29 13.09 23.26
CA ARG A 429 0.59 14.25 23.27
C ARG A 429 2.01 13.91 22.79
N LEU A 430 2.61 12.84 23.30
CA LEU A 430 3.95 12.39 22.91
C LEU A 430 4.03 12.07 21.42
N LYS A 431 3.06 11.31 20.89
CA LYS A 431 2.98 11.00 19.45
C LYS A 431 2.84 12.27 18.60
N ASN A 432 1.96 13.18 18.99
CA ASN A 432 1.78 14.45 18.29
C ASN A 432 3.05 15.32 18.33
N TRP A 433 3.74 15.38 19.47
CA TRP A 433 5.01 16.09 19.59
C TRP A 433 6.07 15.50 18.65
N ILE A 434 6.23 14.17 18.64
CA ILE A 434 7.18 13.47 17.76
C ILE A 434 6.89 13.76 16.28
N ARG A 435 5.62 13.66 15.84
CA ARG A 435 5.22 13.97 14.46
C ARG A 435 5.63 15.40 14.09
N ASN A 436 5.28 16.36 14.95
CA ASN A 436 5.55 17.76 14.69
C ASN A 436 7.05 18.07 14.68
N ARG A 437 7.84 17.43 15.55
CA ARG A 437 9.30 17.55 15.58
C ARG A 437 9.93 16.99 14.30
N LEU A 438 9.52 15.81 13.86
CA LEU A 438 10.02 15.20 12.63
C LEU A 438 9.64 16.04 11.40
N ASN A 439 8.40 16.50 11.29
CA ASN A 439 7.97 17.41 10.22
C ASN A 439 8.83 18.68 10.17
N TRP A 440 9.15 19.24 11.34
CA TRP A 440 10.01 20.41 11.40
C TRP A 440 11.46 20.08 11.00
N MET A 441 12.03 18.97 11.48
CA MET A 441 13.38 18.54 11.10
C MET A 441 13.48 18.18 9.61
N ASP A 442 12.45 17.56 9.03
CA ASP A 442 12.35 17.27 7.59
C ASP A 442 12.57 18.56 6.77
N ALA A 443 11.93 19.65 7.19
CA ALA A 443 12.02 20.97 6.56
C ALA A 443 13.28 21.78 6.92
N ASN A 444 13.85 21.62 8.11
CA ASN A 444 14.85 22.56 8.65
C ASN A 444 16.25 21.96 8.85
N LEU A 445 16.43 20.63 8.83
CA LEU A 445 17.75 20.04 9.05
C LEU A 445 18.72 20.50 7.95
N PRO A 446 19.86 21.14 8.32
CA PRO A 446 20.78 21.76 7.38
C PRO A 446 21.55 20.71 6.57
N GLY A 447 22.24 21.18 5.54
CA GLY A 447 22.93 20.34 4.56
C GLY A 447 22.00 19.85 3.46
N ARG A 448 22.61 19.33 2.41
CA ARG A 448 21.92 18.66 1.32
C ARG A 448 22.40 17.22 1.32
N CYS A 449 21.46 16.27 1.33
CA CYS A 449 21.85 14.93 0.96
C CYS A 449 22.01 14.91 -0.55
N ILE A 450 23.18 15.32 -1.00
CA ILE A 450 23.67 15.09 -2.34
C ILE A 450 24.28 13.70 -2.25
N PRO A 451 23.65 12.66 -2.82
CA PRO A 451 24.30 11.36 -2.90
C PRO A 451 25.71 11.56 -3.46
N ALA A 452 26.69 10.82 -2.97
CA ALA A 452 28.00 10.84 -3.58
C ALA A 452 27.83 10.59 -5.09
N PRO A 453 28.57 11.31 -5.96
CA PRO A 453 28.48 11.16 -7.41
C PRO A 453 28.56 9.67 -7.81
N VAL A 454 27.44 9.08 -8.23
CA VAL A 454 27.43 7.67 -8.65
C VAL A 454 27.95 7.58 -10.07
N ILE A 455 29.14 7.00 -10.22
CA ILE A 455 29.78 6.76 -11.51
C ILE A 455 29.30 5.41 -12.03
N VAL A 456 28.70 5.43 -13.22
CA VAL A 456 28.29 4.22 -13.94
C VAL A 456 29.34 3.95 -15.00
N LYS A 457 30.04 2.82 -14.88
CA LYS A 457 31.05 2.39 -15.85
C LYS A 457 30.44 1.37 -16.81
N LEU A 458 30.53 1.61 -18.12
CA LEU A 458 29.88 0.77 -19.13
C LEU A 458 30.84 0.46 -20.26
N GLU A 459 30.79 -0.80 -20.71
CA GLU A 459 31.43 -1.30 -21.91
C GLU A 459 30.35 -1.72 -22.91
N LEU A 460 30.39 -1.17 -24.13
CA LEU A 460 29.41 -1.45 -25.18
C LEU A 460 29.90 -2.54 -26.15
N PRO A 461 29.01 -3.28 -26.83
CA PRO A 461 29.38 -4.13 -27.95
C PRO A 461 29.87 -3.27 -29.11
N LEU A 462 31.17 -3.13 -29.32
CA LEU A 462 31.71 -2.61 -30.56
C LEU A 462 32.80 -3.55 -31.05
N ASP A 463 32.72 -3.95 -32.32
CA ASP A 463 33.88 -4.45 -33.07
C ASP A 463 34.49 -3.23 -33.79
N PRO A 464 35.71 -2.79 -33.43
CA PRO A 464 36.38 -1.65 -34.07
C PRO A 464 36.52 -1.79 -35.60
N GLU A 465 36.57 -3.03 -36.11
CA GLU A 465 36.71 -3.31 -37.55
C GLU A 465 35.43 -3.01 -38.34
N CYS A 466 34.28 -2.97 -37.67
CA CYS A 466 32.99 -2.55 -38.26
C CYS A 466 32.91 -1.04 -38.51
N PHE A 467 33.81 -0.24 -37.91
CA PHE A 467 33.82 1.23 -38.03
C PHE A 467 35.01 1.75 -38.84
N GLN A 468 35.72 0.89 -39.58
CA GLN A 468 36.77 1.29 -40.50
C GLN A 468 36.16 1.90 -41.77
N GLY A 469 35.98 3.23 -41.78
CA GLY A 469 35.42 4.01 -42.89
C GLY A 469 35.44 5.52 -42.62
N VAL A 470 34.89 6.33 -43.55
CA VAL A 470 34.73 7.79 -43.36
C VAL A 470 33.77 8.04 -42.20
N ARG A 471 34.28 8.55 -41.09
CA ARG A 471 33.47 8.81 -39.89
C ARG A 471 32.49 9.96 -40.14
N PRO A 472 31.23 9.85 -39.69
CA PRO A 472 30.32 10.99 -39.65
C PRO A 472 30.96 12.14 -38.86
N VAL A 473 30.79 13.38 -39.33
CA VAL A 473 31.31 14.56 -38.64
C VAL A 473 30.57 14.71 -37.30
N MET A 474 31.26 14.40 -36.20
CA MET A 474 30.70 14.52 -34.86
C MET A 474 30.63 16.00 -34.45
N GLN A 475 29.50 16.41 -33.88
CA GLN A 475 29.34 17.75 -33.33
C GLN A 475 29.99 17.87 -31.94
N LYS A 476 30.49 19.07 -31.61
CA LYS A 476 31.07 19.35 -30.29
C LYS A 476 30.03 19.35 -29.17
N ALA A 477 28.79 19.68 -29.46
CA ALA A 477 27.69 19.63 -28.49
C ALA A 477 26.96 18.28 -28.58
N GLN A 478 26.38 17.85 -27.46
CA GLN A 478 25.52 16.67 -27.43
C GLN A 478 24.27 16.85 -28.33
N PRO A 479 23.83 15.85 -29.11
CA PRO A 479 22.76 15.99 -30.10
C PRO A 479 21.33 15.65 -29.59
N PHE A 480 21.16 15.30 -28.32
CA PHE A 480 19.92 14.76 -27.75
C PHE A 480 18.95 15.82 -27.23
N ASN A 481 19.22 17.11 -27.41
CA ASN A 481 18.36 18.21 -26.98
C ASN A 481 17.11 18.42 -27.87
N ILE A 482 17.01 17.72 -28.99
CA ILE A 482 15.86 17.72 -29.89
C ILE A 482 14.99 16.47 -29.71
N ALA A 483 13.80 16.47 -30.32
CA ALA A 483 12.94 15.29 -30.37
C ALA A 483 13.66 14.10 -31.04
N PRO A 484 13.44 12.85 -30.60
CA PRO A 484 12.46 12.42 -29.59
C PRO A 484 12.96 12.53 -28.14
N PHE A 485 14.23 12.84 -27.88
CA PHE A 485 14.83 12.70 -26.56
C PHE A 485 14.61 13.90 -25.64
N ASN A 486 14.58 15.11 -26.21
CA ASN A 486 14.36 16.38 -25.50
C ASN A 486 15.23 16.50 -24.23
N TYR A 487 16.47 16.00 -24.28
CA TYR A 487 17.39 15.97 -23.15
C TYR A 487 17.97 17.36 -22.91
N GLN A 488 17.72 17.91 -21.71
CA GLN A 488 18.05 19.29 -21.36
C GLN A 488 19.52 19.48 -20.92
N GLY A 489 20.37 18.47 -21.05
CA GLY A 489 21.78 18.57 -20.67
C GLY A 489 22.59 19.49 -21.58
N THR A 490 23.62 20.09 -21.02
CA THR A 490 24.47 21.10 -21.67
C THR A 490 25.89 20.60 -21.96
N GLU A 491 26.10 19.28 -21.94
CA GLU A 491 27.39 18.64 -22.19
C GLU A 491 27.95 19.01 -23.57
N LYS A 492 29.21 19.44 -23.60
CA LYS A 492 29.91 19.84 -24.81
C LYS A 492 31.42 19.61 -24.67
N LEU A 493 32.07 19.37 -25.80
CA LEU A 493 33.52 19.24 -25.93
C LEU A 493 34.15 20.54 -26.44
N THR A 494 35.37 20.84 -25.99
CA THR A 494 36.19 21.93 -26.53
C THR A 494 36.85 21.50 -27.85
N THR A 495 37.43 20.29 -27.85
CA THR A 495 38.00 19.58 -29.00
C THR A 495 37.50 18.14 -29.02
N ILE A 496 37.40 17.53 -30.20
CA ILE A 496 36.98 16.14 -30.35
C ILE A 496 38.25 15.27 -30.36
N PRO A 497 38.48 14.42 -29.36
CA PRO A 497 39.64 13.55 -29.35
C PRO A 497 39.52 12.46 -30.44
N PRO A 498 40.64 12.02 -31.05
CA PRO A 498 40.62 11.05 -32.16
C PRO A 498 40.09 9.66 -31.79
N ASN A 499 40.12 9.31 -30.49
CA ASN A 499 39.62 8.05 -29.96
C ASN A 499 38.15 8.08 -29.53
N ILE A 500 37.44 9.19 -29.71
CA ILE A 500 35.99 9.25 -29.51
C ILE A 500 35.29 8.92 -30.82
N ILE A 501 34.35 7.97 -30.76
CA ILE A 501 33.56 7.53 -31.91
C ILE A 501 32.30 8.40 -32.04
N ARG A 502 31.55 8.61 -30.94
CA ARG A 502 30.26 9.32 -30.96
C ARG A 502 29.75 9.74 -29.59
N TRP A 503 28.67 10.54 -29.61
CA TRP A 503 27.80 10.79 -28.45
C TRP A 503 26.80 9.66 -28.22
N VAL A 504 26.51 9.37 -26.95
CA VAL A 504 25.40 8.52 -26.49
C VAL A 504 24.65 9.20 -25.35
N LEU A 505 23.37 8.89 -25.18
CA LEU A 505 22.55 9.33 -24.04
C LEU A 505 22.28 8.14 -23.13
N ILE A 506 22.76 8.20 -21.90
CA ILE A 506 22.58 7.12 -20.92
C ILE A 506 21.42 7.50 -19.99
N GLU A 507 20.54 6.55 -19.68
CA GLU A 507 19.43 6.71 -18.75
C GLU A 507 19.51 5.66 -17.64
N LEU A 508 19.37 6.09 -16.39
CA LEU A 508 19.12 5.20 -15.27
C LEU A 508 17.63 5.08 -15.04
N ARG A 509 17.14 3.85 -14.92
CA ARG A 509 15.72 3.50 -14.79
C ARG A 509 15.47 2.71 -13.51
N ASP A 510 14.28 2.86 -12.95
CA ASP A 510 13.87 2.25 -11.67
C ASP A 510 13.95 0.71 -11.76
N ALA A 511 14.56 0.04 -10.78
CA ALA A 511 14.71 -1.42 -10.80
C ALA A 511 13.38 -2.19 -10.72
N LYS A 512 12.30 -1.55 -10.26
CA LYS A 512 10.96 -2.17 -10.20
C LYS A 512 10.10 -1.84 -11.42
N ASP A 513 10.44 -0.77 -12.13
CA ASP A 513 9.72 -0.29 -13.31
C ASP A 513 10.72 0.31 -14.30
N SER A 514 11.10 -0.48 -15.30
CA SER A 514 12.07 -0.08 -16.32
C SER A 514 11.57 1.08 -17.19
N THR A 515 10.30 1.46 -17.16
CA THR A 515 9.78 2.60 -17.93
C THR A 515 10.10 3.95 -17.27
N LYS A 516 10.26 3.95 -15.94
CA LYS A 516 10.48 5.15 -15.13
C LYS A 516 11.95 5.57 -15.13
N ILE A 517 12.22 6.75 -15.68
CA ILE A 517 13.56 7.35 -15.73
C ILE A 517 13.88 8.03 -14.39
N ILE A 518 14.99 7.63 -13.77
CA ILE A 518 15.55 8.24 -12.57
C ILE A 518 16.49 9.39 -12.94
N ASP A 519 17.37 9.18 -13.93
CA ASP A 519 18.33 10.18 -14.36
C ASP A 519 18.79 9.96 -15.81
N ARG A 520 19.33 10.99 -16.46
CA ARG A 520 19.86 10.92 -17.83
C ARG A 520 21.12 11.75 -17.98
N ARG A 521 22.07 11.27 -18.78
CA ARG A 521 23.30 12.03 -19.09
C ARG A 521 23.86 11.73 -20.48
N ALA A 522 24.33 12.77 -21.17
CA ALA A 522 25.06 12.59 -22.42
C ALA A 522 26.52 12.23 -22.12
N ALA A 523 27.06 11.26 -22.86
CA ALA A 523 28.41 10.73 -22.68
C ALA A 523 29.07 10.42 -24.01
N LEU A 524 30.36 10.12 -23.97
CA LEU A 524 31.18 9.86 -25.14
C LEU A 524 31.58 8.39 -25.19
N LEU A 525 31.46 7.79 -26.36
CA LEU A 525 31.87 6.41 -26.62
C LEU A 525 33.27 6.39 -27.22
N ARG A 526 34.19 5.70 -26.55
CA ARG A 526 35.58 5.54 -26.97
C ARG A 526 35.76 4.32 -27.88
N MET A 527 36.83 4.30 -28.68
CA MET A 527 37.15 3.23 -29.65
C MET A 527 37.31 1.83 -29.07
N ASP A 528 37.62 1.72 -27.78
CA ASP A 528 37.76 0.48 -27.03
C ASP A 528 36.49 0.13 -26.24
N SER A 529 35.33 0.63 -26.69
CA SER A 529 34.01 0.34 -26.11
C SER A 529 33.69 0.96 -24.76
N VAL A 530 34.61 1.72 -24.16
CA VAL A 530 34.40 2.34 -22.84
C VAL A 530 33.68 3.69 -22.95
N LEU A 531 32.70 3.91 -22.07
CA LEU A 531 32.05 5.22 -21.93
C LEU A 531 32.83 6.15 -21.01
N VAL A 532 32.99 7.40 -21.46
CA VAL A 532 33.68 8.46 -20.73
C VAL A 532 32.83 9.72 -20.63
N ASP A 533 33.08 10.54 -19.61
CA ASP A 533 32.48 11.87 -19.49
C ASP A 533 33.14 12.91 -20.43
N THR A 534 32.67 14.16 -20.41
CA THR A 534 33.22 15.24 -21.23
C THR A 534 34.65 15.66 -20.85
N ASN A 535 35.16 15.21 -19.71
CA ASN A 535 36.53 15.40 -19.27
C ASN A 535 37.41 14.16 -19.57
N LEU A 536 36.86 13.17 -20.27
CA LEU A 536 37.50 11.90 -20.64
C LEU A 536 37.79 10.96 -19.47
N ASN A 537 37.15 11.18 -18.31
CA ASN A 537 37.21 10.23 -17.21
C ASN A 537 36.32 9.02 -17.51
N VAL A 538 36.78 7.82 -17.15
CA VAL A 538 36.01 6.58 -17.31
C VAL A 538 34.73 6.62 -16.47
N GLY A 539 33.62 6.30 -17.11
CA GLY A 539 32.29 6.27 -16.51
C GLY A 539 31.57 7.62 -16.54
N VAL A 540 30.30 7.57 -16.18
CA VAL A 540 29.38 8.70 -16.31
C VAL A 540 28.69 8.97 -14.98
N LEU A 541 28.74 10.23 -14.55
CA LEU A 541 28.19 10.71 -13.30
C LEU A 541 26.67 10.87 -13.35
N PHE A 542 25.93 10.23 -12.44
CA PHE A 542 24.48 10.44 -12.27
C PHE A 542 24.12 11.06 -10.90
N PRO A 543 23.76 12.36 -10.85
CA PRO A 543 23.46 13.05 -9.59
C PRO A 543 22.22 12.56 -8.85
N LYS A 544 21.26 11.90 -9.54
CA LYS A 544 20.01 11.42 -8.93
C LYS A 544 20.04 9.94 -8.56
N ALA A 545 21.16 9.25 -8.83
CA ALA A 545 21.34 7.85 -8.44
C ALA A 545 21.76 7.72 -6.97
N ILE A 546 21.49 6.57 -6.38
CA ILE A 546 21.76 6.21 -5.00
C ILE A 546 22.86 5.14 -5.00
N ASP A 547 23.81 5.27 -4.10
CA ASP A 547 24.97 4.38 -3.98
C ASP A 547 24.55 2.91 -3.71
N LYS A 548 25.19 1.99 -4.44
CA LYS A 548 24.95 0.54 -4.48
C LYS A 548 23.48 0.15 -4.73
N GLN A 549 22.64 1.07 -5.18
CA GLN A 549 21.27 0.76 -5.56
C GLN A 549 21.22 0.15 -6.96
N GLN A 550 20.24 -0.74 -7.14
CA GLN A 550 19.94 -1.43 -8.37
C GLN A 550 19.18 -0.51 -9.35
N TYR A 551 19.63 -0.44 -10.60
CA TYR A 551 18.97 0.30 -11.69
C TYR A 551 19.03 -0.46 -13.01
N PHE A 552 18.00 -0.32 -13.83
CA PHE A 552 18.17 -0.63 -15.25
C PHE A 552 18.98 0.48 -15.92
N VAL A 553 19.98 0.11 -16.72
CA VAL A 553 20.84 1.06 -17.43
C VAL A 553 20.52 1.03 -18.92
N MET A 554 20.09 2.16 -19.47
CA MET A 554 19.77 2.31 -20.88
C MET A 554 20.81 3.20 -21.57
N VAL A 555 21.22 2.86 -22.79
CA VAL A 555 22.08 3.68 -23.65
C VAL A 555 21.35 3.94 -24.95
N ARG A 556 21.20 5.20 -25.33
CA ARG A 556 20.50 5.65 -26.54
C ARG A 556 21.48 6.27 -27.53
N TYR A 557 21.29 5.95 -28.80
CA TYR A 557 22.00 6.57 -29.91
C TYR A 557 21.14 7.65 -30.59
N ASP A 558 21.74 8.44 -31.48
CA ASP A 558 21.10 9.55 -32.20
C ASP A 558 19.84 9.19 -33.00
N SER A 559 19.64 7.92 -33.33
CA SER A 559 18.61 7.43 -34.24
C SER A 559 17.78 6.30 -33.61
N MET A 560 17.06 6.60 -32.53
CA MET A 560 16.05 5.76 -31.83
C MET A 560 16.51 4.37 -31.32
N ALA A 561 17.67 3.86 -31.71
CA ALA A 561 18.25 2.62 -31.20
C ALA A 561 18.72 2.80 -29.75
N PHE A 562 18.47 1.79 -28.90
CA PHE A 562 18.92 1.78 -27.51
C PHE A 562 19.34 0.38 -27.04
N LEU A 563 20.23 0.32 -26.05
CA LEU A 563 20.63 -0.88 -25.31
C LEU A 563 20.12 -0.75 -23.87
N LEU A 564 19.52 -1.79 -23.30
CA LEU A 564 19.05 -1.82 -21.91
C LEU A 564 19.69 -2.98 -21.15
N SER A 565 20.13 -2.79 -19.91
CA SER A 565 20.66 -3.88 -19.09
C SER A 565 19.62 -4.99 -18.86
N LYS A 566 20.07 -6.26 -18.85
CA LYS A 566 19.19 -7.44 -18.64
C LYS A 566 18.46 -7.38 -17.31
N GLU A 567 19.24 -7.08 -16.28
CA GLU A 567 18.88 -7.05 -14.88
C GLU A 567 19.21 -5.65 -14.37
N PRO A 568 18.61 -5.25 -13.25
CA PRO A 568 19.12 -4.12 -12.51
C PRO A 568 20.61 -4.32 -12.17
N VAL A 569 21.39 -3.25 -12.35
CA VAL A 569 22.81 -3.18 -12.04
C VAL A 569 22.99 -2.35 -10.79
N ALA A 570 23.74 -2.85 -9.82
CA ALA A 570 24.15 -2.07 -8.66
C ALA A 570 25.15 -1.01 -9.11
N VAL A 571 24.80 0.26 -8.95
CA VAL A 571 25.67 1.39 -9.30
C VAL A 571 26.04 2.18 -8.04
N PRO A 572 27.32 2.58 -7.85
CA PRO A 572 28.44 2.44 -8.78
C PRO A 572 28.93 0.98 -8.84
N ASN A 573 29.28 0.57 -10.05
CA ASN A 573 29.85 -0.73 -10.34
C ASN A 573 31.38 -0.66 -10.34
N ASP A 574 32.01 -1.59 -9.62
CA ASP A 574 33.46 -1.57 -9.42
C ASP A 574 34.19 -1.93 -10.73
N ASN A 575 33.58 -2.79 -11.56
CA ASN A 575 34.02 -3.19 -12.91
C ASN A 575 33.06 -2.67 -13.99
N ASP A 576 33.57 -2.48 -15.21
CA ASP A 576 32.78 -2.08 -16.37
C ASP A 576 31.65 -3.09 -16.60
N TYR A 577 30.40 -2.60 -16.60
CA TYR A 577 29.26 -3.47 -16.88
C TYR A 577 29.15 -3.64 -18.40
N ASN A 578 29.39 -4.87 -18.85
CA ASN A 578 29.38 -5.22 -20.25
C ASN A 578 27.94 -5.56 -20.71
N LEU A 579 27.41 -4.77 -21.64
CA LEU A 579 26.05 -4.94 -22.16
C LEU A 579 25.88 -6.14 -23.12
N ASN A 580 26.95 -6.89 -23.47
CA ASN A 580 26.90 -8.05 -24.38
C ASN A 580 26.13 -9.28 -23.87
N ARG A 581 25.62 -9.28 -22.63
CA ARG A 581 24.97 -10.46 -22.04
C ARG A 581 23.52 -10.16 -21.62
N SER A 582 22.62 -10.17 -22.61
CA SER A 582 21.13 -10.28 -22.56
C SER A 582 20.29 -9.00 -22.34
N HIS A 583 19.09 -8.93 -22.95
CA HIS A 583 18.18 -7.76 -22.98
C HIS A 583 16.68 -8.19 -22.85
N ARG A 584 15.77 -7.26 -22.44
CA ARG A 584 14.28 -7.40 -22.35
C ARG A 584 13.56 -6.19 -23.00
N LEU A 585 12.38 -6.37 -23.62
CA LEU A 585 11.54 -5.29 -24.17
C LEU A 585 10.04 -5.44 -23.80
N ASN A 586 9.34 -4.31 -23.56
CA ASN A 586 7.89 -4.24 -23.34
C ASN A 586 7.18 -3.70 -24.59
N GLY A 587 6.14 -4.38 -25.08
CA GLY A 587 5.41 -4.05 -26.32
C GLY A 587 4.22 -3.09 -26.16
N ILE A 588 3.87 -2.38 -27.25
CA ILE A 588 2.62 -1.65 -27.45
C ILE A 588 1.85 -2.34 -28.59
N LEU A 589 0.53 -2.51 -28.41
CA LEU A 589 -0.41 -3.13 -29.33
C LEU A 589 -0.94 -2.14 -30.38
N ASN A 590 -1.06 -2.57 -31.65
CA ASN A 590 -2.34 -2.56 -32.37
C ASN A 590 -2.30 -3.24 -33.76
N SER A 591 -3.49 -3.76 -34.11
CA SER A 591 -3.96 -4.64 -35.17
C SER A 591 -3.68 -4.26 -36.63
N SER A 592 -2.89 -5.11 -37.30
CA SER A 592 -2.82 -5.51 -38.72
C SER A 592 -1.77 -6.66 -38.76
N PRO A 593 -1.39 -7.36 -39.87
CA PRO A 593 -0.61 -8.60 -39.75
C PRO A 593 0.61 -8.39 -38.86
N LEU A 594 0.91 -9.32 -37.96
CA LEU A 594 1.96 -9.19 -36.94
C LEU A 594 3.34 -9.06 -37.58
N ILE A 595 3.65 -7.86 -38.07
CA ILE A 595 4.99 -7.44 -38.44
C ILE A 595 5.65 -7.03 -37.14
N TYR A 596 6.43 -7.95 -36.56
CA TYR A 596 7.35 -7.57 -35.49
C TYR A 596 8.51 -6.81 -36.13
N THR A 597 8.43 -5.48 -36.17
CA THR A 597 9.62 -4.63 -36.32
C THR A 597 10.34 -4.63 -34.97
N THR A 598 11.21 -5.61 -34.75
CA THR A 598 11.99 -5.65 -33.51
C THR A 598 13.14 -4.66 -33.65
N ASN A 599 13.33 -3.76 -32.69
CA ASN A 599 14.63 -3.14 -32.49
C ASN A 599 15.45 -4.10 -31.63
N TRP A 600 16.02 -5.12 -32.30
CA TRP A 600 16.96 -6.13 -31.81
C TRP A 600 16.56 -7.05 -30.65
N MET A 601 16.24 -8.28 -31.04
CA MET A 601 15.71 -9.43 -30.29
C MET A 601 16.52 -9.83 -29.04
N GLY A 602 15.97 -9.49 -27.87
CA GLY A 602 16.17 -10.18 -26.60
C GLY A 602 15.12 -11.28 -26.40
N PHE A 603 15.46 -12.33 -25.68
CA PHE A 603 14.61 -13.52 -25.48
C PHE A 603 13.26 -13.16 -24.84
N ASP A 604 12.21 -13.23 -25.65
CA ASP A 604 10.84 -13.47 -25.21
C ASP A 604 10.29 -14.66 -26.01
N THR A 605 9.52 -15.51 -25.32
CA THR A 605 8.73 -16.53 -25.98
C THR A 605 7.68 -15.84 -26.84
N LEU A 606 7.83 -15.88 -28.15
CA LEU A 606 6.80 -15.40 -29.08
C LEU A 606 5.65 -16.40 -29.04
N LYS A 607 4.44 -15.90 -28.75
CA LYS A 607 3.22 -16.68 -28.70
C LYS A 607 2.39 -16.35 -29.94
N VAL A 608 2.10 -17.36 -30.74
CA VAL A 608 1.31 -17.23 -31.97
C VAL A 608 0.33 -18.38 -32.04
N CYS A 609 -0.77 -18.20 -32.75
CA CYS A 609 -1.75 -19.25 -32.97
C CYS A 609 -1.44 -20.00 -34.27
N GLN A 610 -1.80 -21.28 -34.31
CA GLN A 610 -1.58 -22.11 -35.48
C GLN A 610 -2.23 -21.51 -36.73
N GLY A 611 -1.45 -21.37 -37.81
CA GLY A 611 -1.88 -20.80 -39.09
C GLY A 611 -1.70 -19.27 -39.23
N GLU A 612 -1.21 -18.57 -38.20
CA GLU A 612 -0.84 -17.15 -38.30
C GLU A 612 0.51 -16.95 -39.00
N SER A 613 0.63 -15.96 -39.89
CA SER A 613 1.92 -15.62 -40.51
C SER A 613 2.79 -14.77 -39.58
N LEU A 614 3.99 -15.22 -39.21
CA LEU A 614 4.94 -14.48 -38.38
C LEU A 614 6.09 -13.94 -39.23
N TYR A 615 6.15 -12.61 -39.40
CA TYR A 615 7.26 -11.92 -40.07
C TYR A 615 8.21 -11.27 -39.06
N LEU A 616 9.50 -11.58 -39.18
CA LEU A 616 10.59 -10.99 -38.41
C LEU A 616 11.36 -10.04 -39.31
N SER A 617 11.41 -8.75 -38.97
CA SER A 617 12.15 -7.75 -39.76
C SER A 617 12.85 -6.72 -38.88
N ASP A 618 13.99 -6.18 -39.32
CA ASP A 618 14.64 -5.06 -38.62
C ASP A 618 15.47 -4.16 -39.55
N SER A 619 14.98 -2.92 -39.70
CA SER A 619 15.57 -1.87 -40.53
C SER A 619 16.74 -1.10 -39.88
N ASN A 620 16.98 -1.25 -38.57
CA ASN A 620 18.03 -0.52 -37.86
C ASN A 620 19.42 -1.12 -38.09
N PHE A 621 19.50 -2.41 -38.40
CA PHE A 621 20.74 -3.08 -38.81
C PHE A 621 21.41 -2.36 -39.99
N VAL A 622 20.60 -1.89 -40.94
CA VAL A 622 21.07 -1.13 -42.12
C VAL A 622 21.78 0.16 -41.72
N LYS A 623 21.30 0.86 -40.68
CA LYS A 623 21.88 2.13 -40.20
C LYS A 623 23.18 1.93 -39.41
N LEU A 624 23.37 0.73 -38.87
CA LEU A 624 24.58 0.35 -38.13
C LEU A 624 25.61 -0.40 -39.00
N GLY A 625 25.29 -0.64 -40.28
CA GLY A 625 26.20 -1.29 -41.25
C GLY A 625 26.25 -2.81 -41.17
N TYR A 626 25.22 -3.46 -40.61
CA TYR A 626 25.16 -4.91 -40.43
C TYR A 626 24.25 -5.59 -41.47
N SER A 627 24.56 -6.84 -41.88
CA SER A 627 23.78 -7.64 -42.83
C SER A 627 23.47 -9.06 -42.31
N PHE A 628 22.35 -9.67 -42.74
CA PHE A 628 22.15 -11.12 -42.58
C PHE A 628 22.74 -11.82 -43.82
N GLU A 629 24.05 -12.00 -43.86
CA GLU A 629 24.69 -12.73 -44.96
C GLU A 629 24.88 -14.22 -44.61
N GLU A 630 24.45 -15.06 -45.55
CA GLU A 630 24.68 -16.50 -45.72
C GLU A 630 24.60 -17.41 -44.47
N GLN A 631 23.50 -18.19 -44.42
CA GLN A 631 23.27 -19.51 -43.78
C GLN A 631 23.94 -19.72 -42.41
N ILE A 632 23.23 -19.74 -41.27
CA ILE A 632 22.26 -20.75 -40.85
C ILE A 632 21.23 -20.07 -39.91
N VAL A 633 19.97 -19.88 -40.32
CA VAL A 633 18.87 -19.71 -39.34
C VAL A 633 18.36 -21.11 -39.05
N SER A 634 18.90 -21.76 -38.01
CA SER A 634 18.44 -23.09 -37.61
C SER A 634 17.35 -22.94 -36.55
N ALA A 635 16.19 -23.52 -36.83
CA ALA A 635 15.23 -23.91 -35.82
C ALA A 635 15.20 -25.44 -35.74
N ASP A 636 15.19 -26.00 -34.53
CA ASP A 636 14.88 -27.41 -34.36
C ASP A 636 13.41 -27.60 -34.76
N GLY A 637 13.17 -28.16 -35.95
CA GLY A 637 11.86 -28.19 -36.60
C GLY A 637 11.81 -27.22 -37.79
N ILE A 638 11.77 -27.78 -39.00
CA ILE A 638 11.74 -27.10 -40.30
C ILE A 638 10.54 -26.14 -40.34
N ASN A 639 10.74 -24.84 -40.69
CA ASN A 639 9.74 -23.91 -41.27
C ASN A 639 10.19 -22.41 -41.31
N LEU A 640 11.35 -22.10 -41.92
CA LEU A 640 11.87 -20.73 -42.06
C LEU A 640 12.14 -20.39 -43.53
N SER A 641 11.74 -19.20 -43.99
CA SER A 641 12.10 -18.69 -45.32
C SER A 641 12.52 -17.22 -45.27
N ILE A 642 13.64 -16.89 -45.93
CA ILE A 642 14.09 -15.50 -46.09
C ILE A 642 13.31 -14.91 -47.26
N THR A 643 12.56 -13.85 -47.02
CA THR A 643 11.67 -13.26 -48.04
C THR A 643 12.25 -11.98 -48.66
N LYS A 644 13.07 -11.22 -47.90
CA LYS A 644 13.90 -10.08 -48.34
C LYS A 644 15.19 -9.99 -47.52
N PRO A 645 16.20 -9.18 -47.93
CA PRO A 645 17.28 -8.81 -47.02
C PRO A 645 16.69 -8.24 -45.73
N HIS A 646 16.99 -8.87 -44.59
CA HIS A 646 16.46 -8.51 -43.27
C HIS A 646 14.98 -8.77 -43.00
N GLU A 647 14.31 -9.64 -43.77
CA GLU A 647 12.97 -10.15 -43.48
C GLU A 647 12.92 -11.69 -43.52
N ILE A 648 12.46 -12.31 -42.43
CA ILE A 648 12.28 -13.76 -42.29
C ILE A 648 10.81 -14.06 -42.03
N LEU A 649 10.25 -15.00 -42.78
CA LEU A 649 8.93 -15.57 -42.55
C LEU A 649 9.06 -16.89 -41.78
N PHE A 650 8.41 -16.97 -40.63
CA PHE A 650 8.26 -18.17 -39.81
C PHE A 650 6.87 -18.78 -40.02
N ASN A 651 6.82 -20.05 -40.46
CA ASN A 651 5.56 -20.72 -40.75
C ASN A 651 5.01 -21.47 -39.52
N THR A 652 3.76 -21.20 -39.13
CA THR A 652 3.13 -21.64 -37.87
C THR A 652 2.08 -22.74 -38.07
N ASP A 653 2.17 -23.51 -39.16
CA ASP A 653 1.17 -24.52 -39.53
C ASP A 653 0.98 -25.67 -38.51
N SER A 654 1.96 -25.89 -37.62
CA SER A 654 1.91 -26.91 -36.58
C SER A 654 2.09 -26.30 -35.19
N ALA A 655 1.23 -26.70 -34.25
CA ALA A 655 1.38 -26.36 -32.85
C ALA A 655 2.66 -26.99 -32.27
N GLY A 656 3.38 -26.26 -31.41
CA GLY A 656 4.65 -26.72 -30.88
C GLY A 656 5.53 -25.61 -30.30
N VAL A 657 6.67 -26.02 -29.75
CA VAL A 657 7.69 -25.13 -29.19
C VAL A 657 8.93 -25.19 -30.05
N TYR A 658 9.25 -24.08 -30.71
CA TYR A 658 10.37 -23.96 -31.64
C TYR A 658 11.47 -23.10 -31.03
N GLN A 659 12.71 -23.60 -31.04
CA GLN A 659 13.86 -22.77 -30.68
C GLN A 659 14.48 -22.19 -31.94
N VAL A 660 14.43 -20.88 -32.10
CA VAL A 660 15.00 -20.18 -33.27
C VAL A 660 16.34 -19.57 -32.87
N SER A 661 17.40 -19.89 -33.61
CA SER A 661 18.72 -19.24 -33.48
C SER A 661 18.97 -18.33 -34.68
N MET A 662 19.25 -17.05 -34.43
CA MET A 662 19.62 -16.07 -35.44
C MET A 662 21.05 -15.58 -35.23
N PHE A 663 21.79 -15.46 -36.33
CA PHE A 663 23.15 -14.92 -36.34
C PHE A 663 23.16 -13.59 -37.07
N LEU A 664 23.83 -12.59 -36.50
CA LEU A 664 24.19 -11.39 -37.24
C LEU A 664 25.66 -11.46 -37.63
N ASN A 665 25.91 -11.24 -38.92
CA ASN A 665 27.24 -11.17 -39.48
C ASN A 665 27.56 -9.74 -39.93
N CYS A 666 28.83 -9.38 -39.93
CA CYS A 666 29.35 -8.21 -40.62
C CYS A 666 30.62 -8.64 -41.34
N LYS A 667 30.63 -8.58 -42.68
CA LYS A 667 31.68 -9.22 -43.48
C LYS A 667 31.83 -10.70 -43.07
N GLU A 668 33.05 -11.17 -42.82
CA GLU A 668 33.38 -12.56 -42.43
C GLU A 668 33.24 -12.84 -40.93
N HIS A 669 32.83 -11.86 -40.11
CA HIS A 669 32.76 -12.02 -38.65
C HIS A 669 31.30 -12.20 -38.20
N SER A 670 31.04 -13.25 -37.41
CA SER A 670 29.75 -13.42 -36.72
C SER A 670 29.79 -12.68 -35.39
N ILE A 671 28.93 -11.67 -35.24
CA ILE A 671 29.02 -10.70 -34.15
C ILE A 671 28.03 -11.02 -33.04
N ILE A 672 26.82 -11.51 -33.37
CA ILE A 672 25.78 -11.79 -32.37
C ILE A 672 25.04 -13.08 -32.69
N LYS A 673 24.87 -13.95 -31.67
CA LYS A 673 23.95 -15.10 -31.68
C LYS A 673 22.76 -14.78 -30.77
N SER A 674 21.60 -14.51 -31.36
CA SER A 674 20.34 -14.43 -30.61
C SER A 674 19.63 -15.78 -30.68
N ARG A 675 18.97 -16.18 -29.58
CA ARG A 675 18.01 -17.28 -29.61
C ARG A 675 16.69 -16.78 -29.06
N PHE A 676 15.58 -17.33 -29.51
CA PHE A 676 14.27 -17.11 -28.90
C PHE A 676 13.39 -18.34 -29.10
N VAL A 677 12.31 -18.41 -28.34
CA VAL A 677 11.35 -19.51 -28.42
C VAL A 677 10.10 -19.01 -29.12
N VAL A 678 9.58 -19.75 -30.08
CA VAL A 678 8.24 -19.54 -30.63
C VAL A 678 7.36 -20.66 -30.11
N VAL A 679 6.30 -20.32 -29.38
CA VAL A 679 5.24 -21.26 -28.98
C VAL A 679 4.06 -21.01 -29.89
N VAL A 680 3.78 -22.00 -30.73
CA VAL A 680 2.59 -22.05 -31.57
C VAL A 680 1.51 -22.81 -30.80
N PHE A 681 0.45 -22.11 -30.38
CA PHE A 681 -0.69 -22.73 -29.70
C PHE A 681 -1.67 -23.29 -30.71
N GLU A 682 -2.24 -24.45 -30.40
CA GLU A 682 -3.35 -25.02 -31.15
C GLU A 682 -4.61 -24.15 -30.99
N ASN A 683 -5.37 -23.98 -32.06
CA ASN A 683 -6.61 -23.21 -31.99
C ASN A 683 -7.68 -23.97 -31.20
N PRO A 684 -8.52 -23.29 -30.40
CA PRO A 684 -9.62 -23.95 -29.70
C PRO A 684 -10.64 -24.55 -30.68
N THR A 685 -11.47 -25.49 -30.22
CA THR A 685 -12.62 -26.00 -30.98
C THR A 685 -13.90 -25.35 -30.48
N ALA A 686 -14.55 -24.52 -31.30
CA ALA A 686 -15.80 -23.84 -30.92
C ALA A 686 -17.04 -24.67 -31.29
N ARG A 687 -18.08 -24.67 -30.44
CA ARG A 687 -19.38 -25.31 -30.72
C ARG A 687 -20.55 -24.55 -30.09
N ILE A 688 -21.66 -24.41 -30.84
CA ILE A 688 -22.92 -23.86 -30.33
C ILE A 688 -23.88 -25.00 -29.93
N MET A 689 -24.21 -25.09 -28.64
CA MET A 689 -25.16 -26.05 -28.05
C MET A 689 -26.54 -25.39 -27.82
N GLY A 690 -27.60 -26.20 -27.75
CA GLY A 690 -28.99 -25.77 -27.53
C GLY A 690 -29.98 -26.31 -28.57
N PRO A 691 -31.27 -25.95 -28.50
CA PRO A 691 -32.27 -26.30 -29.53
C PRO A 691 -31.96 -25.68 -30.90
N SER A 692 -32.56 -26.20 -31.97
CA SER A 692 -32.48 -25.65 -33.34
C SER A 692 -33.79 -25.03 -33.84
N ALA A 693 -34.88 -25.13 -33.07
CA ALA A 693 -36.18 -24.59 -33.43
C ALA A 693 -36.98 -24.14 -32.19
N PHE A 694 -37.97 -23.25 -32.38
CA PHE A 694 -38.88 -22.78 -31.33
C PHE A 694 -40.25 -22.32 -31.92
N CYS A 695 -41.29 -22.25 -31.09
CA CYS A 695 -42.62 -21.79 -31.52
C CYS A 695 -42.75 -20.25 -31.48
N LEU A 696 -43.71 -19.68 -32.21
CA LEU A 696 -43.97 -18.25 -32.18
C LEU A 696 -44.27 -17.77 -30.75
N GLY A 697 -43.51 -16.80 -30.26
CA GLY A 697 -43.62 -16.26 -28.90
C GLY A 697 -42.65 -16.88 -27.87
N ASP A 698 -41.99 -17.99 -28.20
CA ASP A 698 -41.03 -18.65 -27.32
C ASP A 698 -39.61 -18.05 -27.41
N THR A 699 -38.78 -18.38 -26.42
CA THR A 699 -37.34 -18.10 -26.39
C THR A 699 -36.56 -19.37 -26.11
N ILE A 700 -35.48 -19.63 -26.86
CA ILE A 700 -34.53 -20.73 -26.58
C ILE A 700 -33.16 -20.20 -26.15
N THR A 701 -32.40 -21.02 -25.43
CA THR A 701 -31.04 -20.68 -24.98
C THR A 701 -30.02 -21.40 -25.85
N LEU A 702 -29.11 -20.63 -26.45
CA LEU A 702 -27.90 -21.14 -27.10
C LEU A 702 -26.72 -20.93 -26.15
N GLN A 703 -25.79 -21.88 -26.10
CA GLN A 703 -24.64 -21.83 -25.20
C GLN A 703 -23.39 -22.47 -25.79
N SER A 704 -22.23 -22.06 -25.32
CA SER A 704 -20.93 -22.67 -25.67
C SER A 704 -20.27 -23.33 -24.46
N GLU A 705 -19.18 -24.04 -24.70
CA GLU A 705 -18.25 -24.49 -23.66
C GLU A 705 -17.53 -23.30 -23.00
N LEU A 706 -16.74 -23.55 -21.96
CA LEU A 706 -16.08 -22.48 -21.22
C LEU A 706 -14.82 -21.99 -21.94
N PHE A 707 -14.87 -20.75 -22.44
CA PHE A 707 -13.77 -20.01 -23.05
C PHE A 707 -13.48 -18.70 -22.29
N ASN A 708 -12.34 -18.08 -22.59
CA ASN A 708 -11.90 -16.84 -21.96
C ASN A 708 -12.69 -15.63 -22.46
N SER A 709 -13.14 -15.63 -23.72
CA SER A 709 -14.06 -14.61 -24.24
C SER A 709 -15.03 -15.19 -25.28
N TYR A 710 -16.14 -14.49 -25.48
CA TYR A 710 -17.20 -14.84 -26.44
C TYR A 710 -17.63 -13.59 -27.20
N GLN A 711 -17.97 -13.76 -28.47
CA GLN A 711 -18.57 -12.74 -29.30
C GLN A 711 -19.59 -13.40 -30.23
N TRP A 712 -20.86 -13.15 -29.97
CA TRP A 712 -21.97 -13.63 -30.80
C TRP A 712 -22.26 -12.66 -31.95
N SER A 713 -22.80 -13.15 -33.06
CA SER A 713 -23.26 -12.32 -34.19
C SER A 713 -24.36 -11.33 -33.81
N THR A 714 -25.03 -11.56 -32.69
CA THR A 714 -26.03 -10.67 -32.09
C THR A 714 -25.41 -9.53 -31.27
N GLY A 715 -24.11 -9.59 -30.97
CA GLY A 715 -23.33 -8.57 -30.24
C GLY A 715 -23.07 -8.88 -28.77
N GLU A 716 -23.73 -9.90 -28.20
CA GLU A 716 -23.52 -10.35 -26.83
C GLU A 716 -22.16 -11.04 -26.64
N THR A 717 -21.68 -11.03 -25.39
CA THR A 717 -20.36 -11.57 -25.00
C THR A 717 -20.43 -12.60 -23.87
N SER A 718 -21.63 -13.07 -23.52
CA SER A 718 -21.84 -14.11 -22.52
C SER A 718 -21.68 -15.51 -23.11
N GLN A 719 -21.35 -16.49 -22.26
CA GLN A 719 -21.25 -17.91 -22.65
C GLN A 719 -22.56 -18.45 -23.25
N SER A 720 -23.70 -17.90 -22.84
CA SER A 720 -25.02 -18.24 -23.36
C SER A 720 -25.82 -16.99 -23.74
N ILE A 721 -26.70 -17.15 -24.72
CA ILE A 721 -27.63 -16.12 -25.20
C ILE A 721 -29.04 -16.69 -25.28
N ARG A 722 -30.05 -15.83 -25.11
CA ARG A 722 -31.45 -16.17 -25.35
C ARG A 722 -31.88 -15.59 -26.69
N VAL A 723 -32.47 -16.42 -27.54
CA VAL A 723 -32.89 -16.04 -28.89
C VAL A 723 -34.38 -16.26 -29.07
N SER A 724 -35.05 -15.27 -29.65
CA SER A 724 -36.50 -15.26 -29.96
C SER A 724 -36.79 -15.01 -31.44
N LYS A 725 -35.74 -14.97 -32.27
CA LYS A 725 -35.82 -14.78 -33.72
C LYS A 725 -35.05 -15.91 -34.40
N ALA A 726 -35.63 -16.44 -35.48
CA ALA A 726 -34.93 -17.34 -36.39
C ALA A 726 -33.78 -16.62 -37.09
N GLY A 727 -32.74 -17.36 -37.47
CA GLY A 727 -31.59 -16.80 -38.18
C GLY A 727 -30.33 -17.63 -38.00
N HIS A 728 -29.25 -17.12 -38.60
CA HIS A 728 -27.92 -17.71 -38.54
C HIS A 728 -27.10 -17.06 -37.41
N PHE A 729 -26.73 -17.85 -36.41
CA PHE A 729 -25.96 -17.39 -35.26
C PHE A 729 -24.52 -17.83 -35.40
N GLN A 730 -23.59 -16.87 -35.36
CA GLN A 730 -22.16 -17.13 -35.34
C GLN A 730 -21.64 -16.81 -33.94
N LEU A 731 -20.70 -17.62 -33.47
CA LEU A 731 -19.98 -17.42 -32.22
C LEU A 731 -18.49 -17.43 -32.52
N MET A 732 -17.79 -16.39 -32.11
CA MET A 732 -16.33 -16.38 -31.99
C MET A 732 -15.96 -16.54 -30.51
N VAL A 733 -15.04 -17.44 -30.22
CA VAL A 733 -14.49 -17.64 -28.88
C VAL A 733 -12.99 -17.45 -28.90
N SER A 734 -12.42 -17.04 -27.76
CA SER A 734 -10.97 -17.08 -27.54
C SER A 734 -10.63 -17.92 -26.32
N ASP A 735 -9.57 -18.71 -26.40
CA ASP A 735 -9.03 -19.44 -25.25
C ASP A 735 -8.16 -18.55 -24.34
N ALA A 736 -7.55 -19.15 -23.31
CA ALA A 736 -6.65 -18.47 -22.39
C ALA A 736 -5.29 -18.09 -23.03
N ASN A 737 -4.94 -18.68 -24.18
CA ASN A 737 -3.71 -18.38 -24.92
C ASN A 737 -3.92 -17.25 -25.95
N GLY A 738 -5.15 -16.79 -26.14
CA GLY A 738 -5.52 -15.74 -27.08
C GLY A 738 -5.87 -16.28 -28.48
N CYS A 739 -5.89 -17.59 -28.68
CA CYS A 739 -6.27 -18.20 -29.95
C CYS A 739 -7.78 -18.24 -30.11
N SER A 740 -8.23 -17.99 -31.34
CA SER A 740 -9.65 -17.81 -31.64
C SER A 740 -10.19 -18.93 -32.54
N ALA A 741 -11.47 -19.24 -32.35
CA ALA A 741 -12.20 -20.14 -33.22
C ALA A 741 -13.62 -19.65 -33.41
N THR A 742 -14.24 -20.05 -34.52
CA THR A 742 -15.62 -19.69 -34.84
C THR A 742 -16.49 -20.94 -34.96
N ALA A 743 -17.76 -20.81 -34.57
CA ALA A 743 -18.80 -21.80 -34.75
C ALA A 743 -20.06 -21.12 -35.27
N GLU A 744 -20.90 -21.87 -35.96
CA GLU A 744 -22.15 -21.37 -36.50
C GLU A 744 -23.32 -22.34 -36.29
N LYS A 745 -24.53 -21.79 -36.21
CA LYS A 745 -25.75 -22.56 -36.06
C LYS A 745 -26.97 -21.82 -36.62
N GLU A 746 -27.77 -22.53 -37.40
CA GLU A 746 -29.06 -22.05 -37.90
C GLU A 746 -30.20 -22.40 -36.94
N ILE A 747 -31.08 -21.42 -36.67
CA ILE A 747 -32.28 -21.56 -35.83
C ILE A 747 -33.52 -21.21 -36.64
N ILE A 748 -34.53 -22.07 -36.58
CA ILE A 748 -35.83 -21.88 -37.28
C ILE A 748 -36.98 -21.57 -36.30
N GLN A 749 -38.00 -20.86 -36.76
CA GLN A 749 -39.23 -20.59 -36.00
C GLN A 749 -40.40 -21.34 -36.65
N HIS A 750 -41.17 -22.09 -35.85
CA HIS A 750 -42.36 -22.78 -36.33
C HIS A 750 -43.54 -21.80 -36.57
N PRO A 751 -44.37 -22.04 -37.61
CA PRO A 751 -45.55 -21.21 -37.89
C PRO A 751 -46.58 -21.20 -36.75
N GLU A 752 -47.39 -20.14 -36.69
CA GLU A 752 -48.53 -20.05 -35.78
C GLU A 752 -49.66 -20.99 -36.20
N ILE A 753 -50.33 -21.62 -35.23
CA ILE A 753 -51.56 -22.38 -35.47
C ILE A 753 -52.72 -21.39 -35.71
N LYS A 754 -53.34 -21.46 -36.89
CA LYS A 754 -54.48 -20.63 -37.28
C LYS A 754 -55.72 -21.45 -37.60
N GLY A 755 -56.88 -20.90 -37.30
CA GLY A 755 -58.18 -21.51 -37.60
C GLY A 755 -59.32 -20.76 -36.94
N LYS A 756 -60.55 -21.21 -37.17
CA LYS A 756 -61.78 -20.57 -36.66
C LYS A 756 -62.73 -21.58 -36.03
N ILE A 757 -63.46 -21.15 -35.01
CA ILE A 757 -64.60 -21.92 -34.46
C ILE A 757 -65.85 -21.58 -35.27
N ILE A 758 -66.53 -22.62 -35.75
CA ILE A 758 -67.76 -22.53 -36.52
C ILE A 758 -68.90 -23.13 -35.69
N ALA A 759 -69.99 -22.38 -35.57
CA ALA A 759 -71.24 -22.88 -34.99
C ALA A 759 -72.01 -23.66 -36.06
N VAL A 760 -72.39 -24.89 -35.75
CA VAL A 760 -73.21 -25.76 -36.60
C VAL A 760 -74.53 -26.10 -35.87
N PRO A 761 -75.59 -26.56 -36.57
CA PRO A 761 -76.86 -26.88 -35.93
C PRO A 761 -76.69 -27.89 -34.77
N ALA A 762 -77.21 -27.53 -33.59
CA ALA A 762 -77.17 -28.34 -32.38
C ALA A 762 -78.35 -29.34 -32.34
N SER A 763 -78.23 -30.37 -31.51
CA SER A 763 -79.27 -31.38 -31.26
C SER A 763 -80.45 -30.84 -30.46
N ALA A 764 -80.26 -29.72 -29.74
CA ALA A 764 -81.29 -29.04 -28.97
C ALA A 764 -81.12 -27.51 -29.05
N PRO A 765 -82.22 -26.73 -29.04
CA PRO A 765 -82.17 -25.27 -29.12
C PRO A 765 -81.48 -24.60 -27.91
N THR A 766 -81.27 -25.34 -26.82
CA THR A 766 -80.56 -24.91 -25.60
C THR A 766 -79.05 -25.15 -25.63
N LYS A 767 -78.47 -25.63 -26.75
CA LYS A 767 -77.04 -25.94 -26.89
C LYS A 767 -76.43 -25.26 -28.12
N CYS A 768 -75.11 -25.06 -28.10
CA CYS A 768 -74.31 -24.75 -29.27
C CYS A 768 -73.46 -25.95 -29.65
N LYS A 769 -73.43 -26.29 -30.95
CA LYS A 769 -72.49 -27.26 -31.49
C LYS A 769 -71.37 -26.51 -32.21
N LEU A 770 -70.13 -26.72 -31.77
CA LEU A 770 -68.94 -25.96 -32.19
C LEU A 770 -67.94 -26.90 -32.84
N TYR A 771 -67.41 -26.50 -34.00
CA TYR A 771 -66.36 -27.21 -34.74
C TYR A 771 -65.17 -26.28 -34.97
N PHE A 772 -63.94 -26.72 -34.67
CA PHE A 772 -62.74 -25.98 -35.04
C PHE A 772 -62.28 -26.37 -36.43
N GLN A 773 -62.25 -25.39 -37.33
CA GLN A 773 -61.68 -25.54 -38.67
C GLN A 773 -60.26 -24.95 -38.68
N PRO A 774 -59.19 -25.77 -38.75
CA PRO A 774 -57.84 -25.27 -38.96
C PRO A 774 -57.68 -24.69 -40.37
N ASP A 775 -56.81 -23.69 -40.50
CA ASP A 775 -56.45 -23.12 -41.81
C ASP A 775 -55.57 -24.09 -42.63
N ASP A 776 -54.73 -24.90 -41.96
CA ASP A 776 -53.97 -26.00 -42.57
C ASP A 776 -54.65 -27.34 -42.31
N LEU A 777 -55.32 -27.86 -43.34
CA LEU A 777 -56.06 -29.12 -43.27
C LEU A 777 -55.18 -30.38 -43.33
N LEU A 778 -53.88 -30.23 -43.62
CA LEU A 778 -52.94 -31.36 -43.73
C LEU A 778 -52.15 -31.59 -42.44
N ALA A 779 -52.12 -30.60 -41.55
CA ALA A 779 -51.47 -30.72 -40.25
C ALA A 779 -52.34 -31.51 -39.26
N ASN A 780 -51.67 -32.37 -38.47
CA ASN A 780 -52.33 -33.09 -37.38
C ASN A 780 -52.32 -32.22 -36.12
N TYR A 781 -53.50 -32.03 -35.54
CA TYR A 781 -53.68 -31.29 -34.30
C TYR A 781 -54.28 -32.17 -33.21
N SER A 782 -53.94 -31.86 -31.96
CA SER A 782 -54.63 -32.35 -30.78
C SER A 782 -55.44 -31.22 -30.15
N TYR A 783 -56.62 -31.57 -29.63
CA TYR A 783 -57.61 -30.62 -29.12
C TYR A 783 -57.85 -30.87 -27.63
N LEU A 784 -58.08 -29.80 -26.87
CA LEU A 784 -58.54 -29.87 -25.50
C LEU A 784 -59.50 -28.70 -25.22
N TRP A 785 -60.78 -29.02 -25.13
CA TRP A 785 -61.82 -28.06 -24.79
C TRP A 785 -61.91 -27.87 -23.27
N SER A 786 -62.41 -26.71 -22.84
CA SER A 786 -62.63 -26.37 -21.42
C SER A 786 -63.61 -27.31 -20.71
N THR A 787 -64.50 -27.93 -21.47
CA THR A 787 -65.45 -28.96 -21.06
C THR A 787 -64.77 -30.34 -20.85
N GLY A 788 -63.53 -30.52 -21.31
CA GLY A 788 -62.69 -31.70 -21.12
C GLY A 788 -62.57 -32.63 -22.34
N GLU A 789 -63.37 -32.42 -23.38
CA GLU A 789 -63.35 -33.19 -24.61
C GLU A 789 -62.10 -32.90 -25.46
N GLN A 790 -61.69 -33.88 -26.25
CA GLN A 790 -60.46 -33.84 -27.05
C GLN A 790 -60.69 -34.03 -28.55
N THR A 791 -61.94 -33.85 -28.99
CA THR A 791 -62.35 -33.91 -30.40
C THR A 791 -62.28 -32.54 -31.06
N ASP A 792 -62.28 -32.48 -32.39
CA ASP A 792 -62.37 -31.21 -33.15
C ASP A 792 -63.75 -30.53 -33.06
N THR A 793 -64.75 -31.27 -32.57
CA THR A 793 -66.15 -30.86 -32.47
C THR A 793 -66.69 -31.14 -31.08
N ILE A 794 -67.45 -30.20 -30.50
CA ILE A 794 -68.17 -30.36 -29.22
C ILE A 794 -69.61 -29.84 -29.32
N GLU A 795 -70.44 -30.22 -28.34
CA GLU A 795 -71.78 -29.65 -28.17
C GLU A 795 -72.04 -29.36 -26.69
N THR A 796 -72.29 -28.09 -26.35
CA THR A 796 -72.33 -27.63 -24.96
C THR A 796 -73.38 -26.52 -24.76
N ASN A 797 -73.79 -26.31 -23.52
CA ASN A 797 -74.61 -25.17 -23.08
C ASN A 797 -73.82 -24.20 -22.19
N GLU A 798 -72.52 -24.43 -21.98
CA GLU A 798 -71.67 -23.51 -21.22
C GLU A 798 -71.42 -22.22 -22.01
N LEU A 799 -71.64 -21.08 -21.34
CA LEU A 799 -71.60 -19.76 -21.98
C LEU A 799 -70.21 -19.37 -22.49
N ASN A 800 -69.13 -19.67 -21.75
CA ASN A 800 -67.76 -19.28 -22.11
C ASN A 800 -66.89 -20.52 -22.28
N ILE A 801 -66.49 -20.79 -23.52
CA ILE A 801 -65.69 -21.97 -23.88
C ILE A 801 -64.30 -21.55 -24.34
N HIS A 802 -63.28 -22.32 -23.98
CA HIS A 802 -61.94 -22.21 -24.59
C HIS A 802 -61.45 -23.54 -25.15
N LEU A 803 -60.77 -23.49 -26.30
CA LEU A 803 -60.14 -24.62 -26.96
C LEU A 803 -58.63 -24.40 -26.99
N THR A 804 -57.85 -25.32 -26.44
CA THR A 804 -56.39 -25.38 -26.65
C THR A 804 -56.08 -26.36 -27.77
N ILE A 805 -55.35 -25.89 -28.79
CA ILE A 805 -54.88 -26.70 -29.92
C ILE A 805 -53.36 -26.86 -29.82
N MET A 806 -52.85 -28.06 -30.10
CA MET A 806 -51.42 -28.33 -30.19
C MET A 806 -51.05 -29.10 -31.46
N ASP A 807 -50.03 -28.63 -32.17
CA ASP A 807 -49.52 -29.27 -33.39
C ASP A 807 -48.46 -30.36 -33.10
N THR A 808 -47.94 -31.00 -34.15
CA THR A 808 -46.88 -32.02 -34.03
C THR A 808 -45.52 -31.48 -33.57
N ASN A 809 -45.30 -30.16 -33.68
CA ASN A 809 -44.10 -29.49 -33.18
C ASN A 809 -44.25 -29.05 -31.71
N GLN A 810 -45.35 -29.44 -31.06
CA GLN A 810 -45.73 -29.08 -29.69
C GLN A 810 -46.04 -27.57 -29.49
N CYS A 811 -46.22 -26.82 -30.58
CA CYS A 811 -46.70 -25.44 -30.50
C CYS A 811 -48.17 -25.42 -30.08
N LYS A 812 -48.57 -24.47 -29.23
CA LYS A 812 -49.92 -24.38 -28.67
C LYS A 812 -50.57 -23.04 -28.94
N THR A 813 -51.89 -23.05 -29.15
CA THR A 813 -52.73 -21.84 -29.17
C THR A 813 -54.04 -22.08 -28.43
N THR A 814 -54.66 -21.02 -27.90
CA THR A 814 -55.95 -21.09 -27.21
C THR A 814 -56.95 -20.11 -27.80
N ILE A 815 -58.12 -20.59 -28.19
CA ILE A 815 -59.21 -19.79 -28.78
C ILE A 815 -60.41 -19.77 -27.82
N THR A 816 -61.07 -18.62 -27.66
CA THR A 816 -62.26 -18.46 -26.81
C THR A 816 -63.52 -18.21 -27.64
N PHE A 817 -64.66 -18.72 -27.19
CA PHE A 817 -65.96 -18.58 -27.86
C PHE A 817 -67.12 -18.45 -26.85
N ILE A 818 -68.16 -17.70 -27.21
CA ILE A 818 -69.36 -17.52 -26.37
C ILE A 818 -70.55 -18.29 -26.98
N CYS A 819 -71.10 -19.27 -26.26
CA CYS A 819 -72.28 -20.02 -26.69
C CYS A 819 -73.58 -19.33 -26.25
N ASN A 820 -74.44 -18.94 -27.20
CA ASN A 820 -75.72 -18.28 -26.91
C ASN A 820 -76.92 -18.98 -27.60
N PRO A 821 -77.59 -19.95 -26.94
CA PRO A 821 -78.74 -20.69 -27.49
C PRO A 821 -80.07 -19.89 -27.46
N VAL A 822 -80.90 -19.96 -28.50
CA VAL A 822 -82.16 -19.19 -28.65
C VAL A 822 -83.39 -20.01 -28.22
N ALA A 823 -84.19 -19.51 -27.27
CA ALA A 823 -85.47 -20.09 -26.85
C ALA A 823 -86.66 -19.29 -27.42
N ASN A 824 -87.62 -19.95 -28.07
CA ASN A 824 -88.86 -19.38 -28.61
C ASN A 824 -90.07 -19.77 -27.72
N GLU A 825 -90.73 -18.79 -27.10
CA GLU A 825 -92.18 -18.79 -26.79
C GLU A 825 -92.67 -17.32 -26.83
N ASP A 826 -93.22 -16.87 -27.96
CA ASP A 826 -94.57 -16.29 -28.04
C ASP A 826 -94.96 -16.11 -29.52
N GLU A 827 -96.21 -16.42 -29.81
CA GLU A 827 -96.80 -16.58 -31.15
C GLU A 827 -96.79 -15.31 -32.00
N SER A 828 -96.67 -15.55 -33.32
CA SER A 828 -97.01 -14.69 -34.47
C SER A 828 -97.36 -13.23 -34.16
N VAL A 829 -96.37 -12.36 -34.24
CA VAL A 829 -96.56 -10.99 -34.72
C VAL A 829 -95.53 -10.80 -35.82
N GLU A 830 -95.99 -10.64 -37.07
CA GLU A 830 -95.12 -10.46 -38.23
C GLU A 830 -94.06 -9.38 -37.93
N PRO A 831 -92.76 -9.69 -38.06
CA PRO A 831 -91.71 -8.80 -37.60
C PRO A 831 -91.68 -7.54 -38.45
N LEU A 832 -91.66 -6.39 -37.77
CA LEU A 832 -91.38 -5.07 -38.32
C LEU A 832 -90.23 -5.14 -39.33
N GLN A 833 -90.50 -4.77 -40.59
CA GLN A 833 -89.45 -4.73 -41.61
C GLN A 833 -88.81 -3.35 -41.66
N VAL A 834 -87.48 -3.32 -41.71
CA VAL A 834 -86.70 -2.10 -41.96
C VAL A 834 -86.19 -2.15 -43.40
N SER A 835 -86.51 -1.13 -44.21
CA SER A 835 -86.01 -1.06 -45.58
C SER A 835 -85.65 0.37 -46.02
N PRO A 836 -84.48 0.60 -46.63
CA PRO A 836 -83.42 -0.40 -46.83
C PRO A 836 -82.72 -0.76 -45.50
N ASN A 837 -82.17 -1.97 -45.41
CA ASN A 837 -81.37 -2.42 -44.27
C ASN A 837 -80.34 -3.46 -44.77
N PRO A 838 -79.08 -3.07 -45.05
CA PRO A 838 -78.40 -1.85 -44.59
C PRO A 838 -78.90 -0.53 -45.21
N ASN A 839 -78.70 0.60 -44.50
CA ASN A 839 -79.04 1.95 -44.97
C ASN A 839 -77.97 2.99 -44.64
N LYS A 840 -78.13 4.23 -45.14
CA LYS A 840 -77.22 5.36 -44.88
C LYS A 840 -77.79 6.38 -43.89
N GLY A 841 -78.50 5.91 -42.86
CA GLY A 841 -79.14 6.76 -41.84
C GLY A 841 -80.58 7.20 -42.16
N SER A 842 -81.12 6.79 -43.31
CA SER A 842 -82.51 7.05 -43.74
C SER A 842 -83.18 5.73 -44.12
N PHE A 843 -84.23 5.33 -43.42
CA PHE A 843 -84.95 4.07 -43.65
C PHE A 843 -86.44 4.17 -43.28
N LYS A 844 -87.23 3.23 -43.77
CA LYS A 844 -88.64 3.08 -43.39
C LYS A 844 -88.82 1.85 -42.52
N ILE A 845 -89.68 1.97 -41.52
CA ILE A 845 -90.17 0.85 -40.73
C ILE A 845 -91.59 0.55 -41.19
N TYR A 846 -91.79 -0.69 -41.62
CA TYR A 846 -93.09 -1.23 -42.04
C TYR A 846 -93.63 -2.07 -40.89
N SER A 847 -94.77 -1.65 -40.36
CA SER A 847 -95.53 -2.40 -39.36
C SER A 847 -96.90 -2.77 -39.92
N PRO A 848 -97.45 -3.96 -39.62
CA PRO A 848 -98.84 -4.26 -39.96
C PRO A 848 -99.84 -3.41 -39.15
N ASN A 849 -99.46 -2.95 -37.94
CA ASN A 849 -100.32 -2.18 -37.02
C ASN A 849 -99.69 -0.82 -36.67
N SER A 850 -100.46 0.09 -36.05
CA SER A 850 -99.93 1.39 -35.62
C SER A 850 -98.89 1.24 -34.51
N ILE A 851 -97.78 1.98 -34.61
CA ILE A 851 -96.72 1.96 -33.61
C ILE A 851 -97.04 3.00 -32.53
N ASP A 852 -97.29 2.56 -31.29
CA ASP A 852 -97.60 3.45 -30.16
C ASP A 852 -96.36 4.24 -29.72
N LYS A 853 -95.22 3.55 -29.71
CA LYS A 853 -93.93 4.10 -29.31
C LYS A 853 -92.80 3.44 -30.06
N LEU A 854 -91.86 4.23 -30.54
CA LEU A 854 -90.65 3.74 -31.15
C LEU A 854 -89.43 4.33 -30.45
N THR A 855 -88.40 3.52 -30.24
CA THR A 855 -87.12 3.98 -29.71
C THR A 855 -85.97 3.24 -30.38
N ILE A 856 -84.91 3.95 -30.78
CA ILE A 856 -83.71 3.38 -31.37
C ILE A 856 -82.52 3.65 -30.44
N PHE A 857 -81.68 2.64 -30.24
CA PHE A 857 -80.51 2.67 -29.39
C PHE A 857 -79.24 2.30 -30.16
N SER A 858 -78.08 2.81 -29.71
CA SER A 858 -76.79 2.24 -30.07
C SER A 858 -76.61 0.85 -29.44
N VAL A 859 -75.66 0.06 -29.94
CA VAL A 859 -75.28 -1.24 -29.33
C VAL A 859 -74.83 -1.12 -27.87
N ASN A 860 -74.40 0.07 -27.44
CA ASN A 860 -74.04 0.35 -26.04
C ASN A 860 -75.24 0.82 -25.20
N GLY A 861 -76.48 0.74 -25.73
CA GLY A 861 -77.71 1.07 -25.01
C GLY A 861 -78.06 2.56 -24.96
N ILE A 862 -77.32 3.43 -25.66
CA ILE A 862 -77.61 4.88 -25.67
C ILE A 862 -78.79 5.14 -26.60
N ARG A 863 -79.82 5.84 -26.10
CA ARG A 863 -81.00 6.20 -26.89
C ARG A 863 -80.68 7.28 -27.93
N ILE A 864 -80.85 6.95 -29.20
CA ILE A 864 -80.54 7.80 -30.35
C ILE A 864 -81.78 8.52 -30.87
N TYR A 865 -82.91 7.82 -30.87
CA TYR A 865 -84.17 8.36 -31.37
C TYR A 865 -85.32 7.82 -30.55
N ALA A 866 -86.36 8.64 -30.35
CA ALA A 866 -87.60 8.20 -29.73
C ALA A 866 -88.79 8.99 -30.29
N LEU A 867 -89.89 8.29 -30.55
CA LEU A 867 -91.17 8.85 -30.97
C LEU A 867 -92.27 8.23 -30.12
N ASN A 868 -93.16 9.06 -29.58
CA ASN A 868 -94.41 8.64 -28.94
C ASN A 868 -95.56 9.29 -29.72
N THR A 869 -96.50 8.50 -30.23
CA THR A 869 -97.66 9.01 -30.97
C THR A 869 -98.94 8.75 -30.20
N ASN A 870 -99.54 9.77 -29.62
CA ASN A 870 -100.86 9.68 -28.96
C ASN A 870 -102.03 9.73 -29.97
N VAL A 871 -101.79 9.44 -31.25
CA VAL A 871 -102.78 9.48 -32.33
C VAL A 871 -102.50 8.29 -33.26
N GLN A 872 -103.48 7.41 -33.45
CA GLN A 872 -103.42 6.31 -34.43
C GLN A 872 -103.06 6.88 -35.80
N THR A 873 -101.83 6.63 -36.24
CA THR A 873 -101.29 7.10 -37.52
C THR A 873 -100.59 5.96 -38.26
N GLU A 874 -100.51 6.10 -39.58
CA GLU A 874 -100.27 5.10 -40.63
C GLU A 874 -99.18 4.02 -40.35
N PRO A 875 -99.35 2.77 -40.85
CA PRO A 875 -98.49 1.60 -40.62
C PRO A 875 -97.03 1.72 -41.09
N ILE A 876 -96.68 2.77 -41.83
CA ILE A 876 -95.33 2.98 -42.38
C ILE A 876 -94.76 4.29 -41.85
N HIS A 877 -93.61 4.21 -41.17
CA HIS A 877 -92.90 5.38 -40.65
C HIS A 877 -91.55 5.55 -41.32
N GLN A 878 -91.36 6.67 -42.01
CA GLN A 878 -90.06 7.07 -42.54
C GLN A 878 -89.26 7.80 -41.47
N ILE A 879 -88.06 7.28 -41.19
CA ILE A 879 -87.16 7.81 -40.19
C ILE A 879 -85.86 8.21 -40.87
N ASN A 880 -85.54 9.50 -40.74
CA ASN A 880 -84.27 10.05 -41.17
C ASN A 880 -83.50 10.52 -39.95
N ILE A 881 -82.41 9.84 -39.64
CA ILE A 881 -81.47 10.23 -38.60
C ILE A 881 -80.14 10.49 -39.31
N ASN A 882 -79.99 11.72 -39.79
CA ASN A 882 -78.78 12.13 -40.49
C ASN A 882 -77.58 12.07 -39.53
N ASN A 883 -76.42 11.60 -40.01
CA ASN A 883 -75.11 11.54 -39.32
C ASN A 883 -74.91 10.40 -38.30
N LEU A 884 -75.55 9.24 -38.47
CA LEU A 884 -75.15 8.04 -37.72
C LEU A 884 -73.86 7.43 -38.27
N ALA A 885 -72.94 7.05 -37.39
CA ALA A 885 -71.74 6.32 -37.76
C ALA A 885 -72.11 4.90 -38.27
N PRO A 886 -71.36 4.34 -39.23
CA PRO A 886 -71.57 2.96 -39.69
C PRO A 886 -71.52 1.97 -38.52
N GLY A 887 -72.50 1.09 -38.44
CA GLY A 887 -72.63 0.16 -37.32
C GLY A 887 -74.03 -0.44 -37.18
N ILE A 888 -74.18 -1.29 -36.17
CA ILE A 888 -75.44 -1.92 -35.82
C ILE A 888 -76.14 -1.11 -34.73
N TYR A 889 -77.45 -0.95 -34.87
CA TYR A 889 -78.34 -0.27 -33.92
C TYR A 889 -79.54 -1.16 -33.60
N LEU A 890 -80.10 -0.99 -32.39
CA LEU A 890 -81.25 -1.76 -31.92
C LEU A 890 -82.50 -0.87 -31.86
N GLY A 891 -83.52 -1.21 -32.62
CA GLY A 891 -84.84 -0.61 -32.53
C GLY A 891 -85.73 -1.38 -31.57
N ARG A 892 -86.56 -0.67 -30.80
CA ARG A 892 -87.63 -1.20 -29.97
C ARG A 892 -88.90 -0.42 -30.25
N ALA A 893 -89.92 -1.10 -30.74
CA ALA A 893 -91.27 -0.57 -30.95
C ALA A 893 -92.23 -1.16 -29.92
N VAL A 894 -93.23 -0.38 -29.52
CA VAL A 894 -94.41 -0.81 -28.79
C VAL A 894 -95.56 -0.77 -29.78
N ILE A 895 -96.18 -1.91 -30.03
CA ILE A 895 -97.35 -2.08 -30.89
C ILE A 895 -98.32 -2.95 -30.10
N ASP A 896 -99.55 -2.48 -29.93
CA ASP A 896 -100.58 -3.18 -29.16
C ASP A 896 -100.10 -3.56 -27.75
N ASN A 897 -99.40 -2.64 -27.08
CA ASN A 897 -98.72 -2.83 -25.78
C ASN A 897 -97.62 -3.92 -25.75
N LYS A 898 -97.30 -4.58 -26.86
CA LYS A 898 -96.19 -5.55 -26.96
C LYS A 898 -94.91 -4.87 -27.41
N ASN A 899 -93.78 -5.26 -26.81
CA ASN A 899 -92.47 -4.75 -27.19
C ASN A 899 -91.85 -5.63 -28.28
N ILE A 900 -91.63 -5.07 -29.47
CA ILE A 900 -90.94 -5.73 -30.57
C ILE A 900 -89.57 -5.10 -30.76
N SER A 901 -88.52 -5.91 -30.72
CA SER A 901 -87.14 -5.44 -30.98
C SER A 901 -86.68 -5.89 -32.37
N PHE A 902 -85.94 -5.03 -33.06
CA PHE A 902 -85.43 -5.30 -34.41
C PHE A 902 -84.07 -4.63 -34.64
N ARG A 903 -83.32 -5.11 -35.63
CA ARG A 903 -81.96 -4.66 -35.92
C ARG A 903 -81.94 -3.68 -37.09
N ILE A 904 -81.17 -2.60 -36.95
CA ILE A 904 -80.88 -1.62 -38.01
C ILE A 904 -79.37 -1.65 -38.28
N VAL A 905 -78.96 -1.69 -39.54
CA VAL A 905 -77.56 -1.65 -39.98
C VAL A 905 -77.36 -0.38 -40.79
N VAL A 906 -76.44 0.46 -40.35
CA VAL A 906 -76.03 1.67 -41.08
C VAL A 906 -74.65 1.42 -41.69
N GLU A 907 -74.51 1.68 -42.99
CA GLU A 907 -73.25 1.56 -43.76
C GLU A 907 -72.58 2.91 -44.04
#